data_AF-A0A7X9IFQ3-F1
#
_entry.id   AF-A0A7X9IFQ3-F1
#
_cell.length_a   1.000
_cell.length_b   1.000
_cell.length_c   1.000
_cell.angle_alpha   90.00
_cell.angle_beta   90.00
_cell.angle_gamma   90.00
#
_symmetry.space_group_name_H-M   'P 1'
#
loop_
_entity.id
_entity.type
_entity.pdbx_description
1 polymer ?
#
loop_
_entity_poly.entity_id
_entity_poly.type
_entity_poly.pdbx_seq_one_letter_code
_entity_poly.pdbx_strand_id
1 'polypeptide(L)'
;MTTVVSAAKQQGAFPDVGGKFKSRAASMIIDRLDIDYGKAIRVVFEEGMVFQRPKPRQYDFYYLGAASGKGRIEILDTTGMENSWYDRFHGAKSIPFQSAYFCCHDIYALLKDQVCPWETWKIPSENGKKLRFMLDTPDKYFGVDLAGELGLWTYREPQSLPVWMDIEISPEERIIILLSPEITEQLQIYLLDTKFDAPYLLGGYNLDKTILSRPVEVDSTQVAVKLKETGQIESAATMFLKPNDRRGVMFNLPYLFTVDSVKDHSGRKLDFIKKLRRNNLYISRAEGQTSLPERMTVYYRGKFISGMGPASHQVNMTSWFPALPRRVLGGYTITYTLHKDLALISVGRKIDERVEKDKRIVTYRADNDISYVSFAAGVYDTLKDSIRGIPLTLYIRRENSQGVFNRGIPRKVMTDIKESFALFYDRFGPPTATSLEIVDQPTFSGQSSPGLIHLSTISFETERDQARFRAHEVAHQWWGHTVTPKTFRDMWLSEGLAEYSAALYLLDRKKDTTAWNELVDAWRRLVVQEGKIDGGYSRGYRAGPIIMGFRFLQSYSPGDYVALVYAKAAYMLQMLRFEIDGPSYHSDFFCALLADYLRGHRGGQAGSVDFINAARHYLGPRRAQPFFDQWLYGWKIPDIACQYRITSDDRGRPMLSLSFDLSGVDAGFETPIPVQVELADGTRESFRLDGIGRINEHPLGPFPQGVKAVRIDPDRIMLTRKLEAVGR
;
A
#
# COMPACT_ATOMS: atom_id res chain seq x y z
N MET A 1 -58.86 -2.76 38.41
CA MET A 1 -59.29 -2.01 39.62
C MET A 1 -58.16 -2.03 40.62
N THR A 2 -57.64 -0.84 40.95
CA THR A 2 -57.44 -0.37 42.33
C THR A 2 -56.59 -1.24 43.29
N THR A 3 -55.40 -0.73 43.61
CA THR A 3 -54.84 -0.43 44.97
C THR A 3 -54.93 -1.49 46.09
N VAL A 4 -53.97 -1.40 47.06
CA VAL A 4 -53.94 -1.97 48.45
C VAL A 4 -52.98 -3.21 48.52
N VAL A 5 -51.82 -3.27 49.20
CA VAL A 5 -51.16 -2.67 50.42
C VAL A 5 -49.64 -2.92 50.27
N SER A 6 -48.66 -2.02 50.45
CA SER A 6 -48.28 -1.12 51.55
C SER A 6 -47.77 -1.80 52.84
N ALA A 7 -46.49 -2.17 52.88
CA ALA A 7 -45.70 -2.20 54.11
C ALA A 7 -44.23 -1.93 53.79
N ALA A 8 -43.57 -1.14 54.66
CA ALA A 8 -42.18 -0.67 54.59
C ALA A 8 -41.88 0.57 53.71
N LYS A 9 -42.77 1.58 53.78
CA LYS A 9 -42.34 2.97 54.03
C LYS A 9 -42.70 3.29 55.48
N GLN A 10 -41.78 3.09 56.42
CA GLN A 10 -41.78 3.78 57.72
C GLN A 10 -40.53 3.38 58.49
N GLN A 11 -39.44 4.10 58.23
CA GLN A 11 -38.52 4.64 59.24
C GLN A 11 -37.47 5.42 58.45
N GLY A 12 -37.74 6.72 58.26
CA GLY A 12 -36.93 7.60 57.45
C GLY A 12 -35.52 7.74 57.99
N ALA A 13 -34.55 7.45 57.13
CA ALA A 13 -33.22 8.04 57.16
C ALA A 13 -32.65 8.01 55.72
N PHE A 14 -32.19 9.18 55.27
CA PHE A 14 -31.44 9.48 54.03
C PHE A 14 -32.22 9.84 52.75
N PRO A 15 -31.71 10.83 51.99
CA PRO A 15 -32.52 11.84 51.33
C PRO A 15 -32.68 11.62 49.83
N ASP A 16 -33.65 12.35 49.31
CA ASP A 16 -33.90 12.68 47.92
C ASP A 16 -32.59 12.98 47.16
N VAL A 17 -32.27 12.18 46.14
CA VAL A 17 -31.31 12.58 45.10
C VAL A 17 -31.78 12.07 43.75
N GLY A 18 -32.57 12.90 43.07
CA GLY A 18 -32.53 12.99 41.62
C GLY A 18 -31.08 13.24 41.16
N GLY A 19 -30.39 12.18 40.77
CA GLY A 19 -29.00 12.25 40.35
C GLY A 19 -28.87 12.75 38.92
N LYS A 20 -28.88 14.07 38.72
CA LYS A 20 -28.03 14.67 37.68
C LYS A 20 -26.60 14.21 37.99
N PHE A 21 -25.97 13.46 37.10
CA PHE A 21 -24.54 13.21 37.18
C PHE A 21 -23.82 14.56 37.06
N LYS A 22 -23.44 15.16 38.19
CA LYS A 22 -22.37 16.15 38.24
C LYS A 22 -21.06 15.39 38.08
N SER A 23 -20.68 15.08 36.85
CA SER A 23 -19.31 14.66 36.55
C SER A 23 -18.55 15.84 35.98
N ARG A 24 -17.36 16.08 36.57
CA ARG A 24 -16.32 16.99 36.09
C ARG A 24 -16.15 16.90 34.56
N ALA A 25 -15.75 18.00 33.95
CA ALA A 25 -15.35 18.07 32.54
C ALA A 25 -14.61 16.79 32.12
N ALA A 26 -15.20 16.05 31.20
CA ALA A 26 -14.57 14.87 30.62
C ALA A 26 -13.67 15.36 29.48
N SER A 27 -12.36 15.18 29.62
CA SER A 27 -11.41 15.44 28.55
C SER A 27 -11.00 14.12 27.94
N MET A 28 -11.21 13.97 26.62
CA MET A 28 -10.54 12.91 25.90
C MET A 28 -9.18 13.45 25.47
N ILE A 29 -8.13 13.01 26.17
CA ILE A 29 -6.76 13.37 25.83
C ILE A 29 -6.23 12.24 24.93
N ILE A 30 -6.00 12.54 23.66
CA ILE A 30 -5.24 11.69 22.75
C ILE A 30 -3.77 12.02 23.05
N ASP A 31 -3.18 11.39 24.08
CA ASP A 31 -1.95 11.91 24.68
C ASP A 31 -0.62 11.35 24.13
N ARG A 32 0.33 12.28 24.06
CA ARG A 32 1.79 12.28 23.94
C ARG A 32 2.53 11.44 22.87
N LEU A 33 2.85 12.19 21.82
CA LEU A 33 4.05 12.17 21.01
C LEU A 33 5.33 12.53 21.81
N ASP A 34 6.43 11.86 21.45
CA ASP A 34 7.83 12.31 21.54
C ASP A 34 8.55 11.58 20.36
N ILE A 35 9.35 12.13 19.44
CA ILE A 35 9.76 13.46 19.00
C ILE A 35 10.05 13.30 17.49
N ASP A 36 9.29 14.01 16.65
CA ASP A 36 9.75 14.94 15.61
C ASP A 36 8.51 15.50 14.89
N TYR A 37 8.25 16.81 15.07
CA TYR A 37 7.12 17.63 14.57
C TYR A 37 5.81 17.71 15.41
N GLY A 38 5.90 18.10 16.69
CA GLY A 38 5.38 19.39 17.20
C GLY A 38 3.89 19.74 17.43
N LYS A 39 2.86 18.90 17.22
CA LYS A 39 1.44 19.30 17.50
C LYS A 39 0.57 18.17 18.10
N ALA A 40 -0.38 18.50 18.98
CA ALA A 40 -1.36 17.56 19.58
C ALA A 40 -2.82 18.07 19.51
N ILE A 41 -3.81 17.17 19.52
CA ILE A 41 -5.24 17.52 19.48
C ILE A 41 -5.94 17.06 20.76
N ARG A 42 -6.60 18.00 21.43
CA ARG A 42 -7.42 17.77 22.60
C ARG A 42 -8.87 18.18 22.31
N VAL A 43 -9.81 17.26 22.52
CA VAL A 43 -11.24 17.56 22.40
C VAL A 43 -11.81 17.80 23.79
N VAL A 44 -12.35 18.98 24.02
CA VAL A 44 -12.93 19.42 25.30
C VAL A 44 -14.43 19.56 25.15
N PHE A 45 -15.18 18.84 25.97
CA PHE A 45 -16.64 18.91 26.02
C PHE A 45 -17.11 19.84 27.15
N GLU A 46 -18.06 20.74 26.90
CA GLU A 46 -18.62 21.65 27.92
C GLU A 46 -19.73 20.99 28.75
N GLU A 47 -20.07 21.55 29.92
CA GLU A 47 -21.04 20.95 30.86
C GLU A 47 -22.44 20.76 30.25
N GLY A 48 -23.10 19.64 30.59
CA GLY A 48 -24.50 19.37 30.21
C GLY A 48 -24.72 18.25 29.19
N MET A 49 -23.70 17.42 28.93
CA MET A 49 -23.80 16.35 27.92
C MET A 49 -24.91 15.35 28.20
N VAL A 50 -25.73 15.10 27.17
CA VAL A 50 -26.65 13.97 27.12
C VAL A 50 -26.09 12.97 26.11
N PHE A 51 -25.67 11.80 26.60
CA PHE A 51 -25.37 10.69 25.72
C PHE A 51 -26.69 10.13 25.20
N GLN A 52 -26.94 10.34 23.92
CA GLN A 52 -28.12 9.80 23.25
C GLN A 52 -27.69 8.77 22.21
N ARG A 53 -28.56 7.78 22.00
CA ARG A 53 -28.48 6.93 20.82
C ARG A 53 -28.93 7.78 19.63
N PRO A 54 -28.19 7.83 18.51
CA PRO A 54 -28.58 8.61 17.35
C PRO A 54 -29.93 8.14 16.80
N LYS A 55 -30.73 9.08 16.27
CA LYS A 55 -31.77 8.75 15.27
C LYS A 55 -31.07 8.57 13.92
N PRO A 56 -31.42 7.54 13.12
CA PRO A 56 -30.86 7.40 11.77
C PRO A 56 -31.20 8.66 10.95
N ARG A 57 -30.17 9.33 10.42
CA ARG A 57 -30.31 10.31 9.33
C ARG A 57 -29.78 9.67 8.05
N GLN A 58 -30.14 10.27 6.91
CA GLN A 58 -30.06 9.80 5.51
C GLN A 58 -28.71 9.23 4.99
N TYR A 59 -27.70 9.09 5.85
CA TYR A 59 -26.41 8.44 5.57
C TYR A 59 -26.23 7.30 6.57
N ASP A 60 -26.09 6.07 6.07
CA ASP A 60 -26.18 4.76 6.76
C ASP A 60 -25.20 4.49 7.94
N PHE A 61 -24.88 5.45 8.81
CA PHE A 61 -23.93 5.27 9.91
C PHE A 61 -24.60 4.94 11.25
N TYR A 62 -24.18 3.84 11.89
CA TYR A 62 -24.57 3.51 13.27
C TYR A 62 -23.55 4.04 14.27
N TYR A 63 -23.95 4.96 15.16
CA TYR A 63 -23.07 5.53 16.18
C TYR A 63 -23.13 4.75 17.50
N LEU A 64 -21.98 4.57 18.16
CA LEU A 64 -21.88 3.95 19.47
C LEU A 64 -22.23 4.92 20.61
N GLY A 65 -22.16 6.22 20.33
CA GLY A 65 -22.65 7.28 21.21
C GLY A 65 -22.67 8.61 20.48
N ALA A 66 -23.74 9.38 20.69
CA ALA A 66 -23.78 10.79 20.33
C ALA A 66 -23.71 11.62 21.60
N ALA A 67 -22.81 12.59 21.62
CA ALA A 67 -22.71 13.54 22.71
C ALA A 67 -23.19 14.89 22.17
N SER A 68 -24.42 15.28 22.54
CA SER A 68 -25.01 16.55 22.11
C SER A 68 -24.65 17.65 23.12
N GLY A 69 -23.96 18.68 22.67
CA GLY A 69 -23.53 19.80 23.51
C GLY A 69 -22.40 20.58 22.84
N LYS A 70 -22.25 21.84 23.22
CA LYS A 70 -21.14 22.67 22.74
C LYS A 70 -19.82 22.15 23.32
N GLY A 71 -18.76 22.30 22.54
CA GLY A 71 -17.42 21.99 22.99
C GLY A 71 -16.39 22.70 22.13
N ARG A 72 -15.12 22.43 22.38
CA ARG A 72 -14.03 23.00 21.59
C ARG A 72 -12.90 22.02 21.35
N ILE A 73 -12.32 22.07 20.15
CA ILE A 73 -11.11 21.34 19.79
C ILE A 73 -9.91 22.25 20.06
N GLU A 74 -9.12 21.93 21.07
CA GLU A 74 -7.86 22.61 21.36
C GLU A 74 -6.73 21.94 20.56
N ILE A 75 -6.11 22.70 19.66
CA ILE A 75 -4.91 22.26 18.96
C ILE A 75 -3.73 22.84 19.75
N LEU A 76 -2.97 21.96 20.38
CA LEU A 76 -1.86 22.29 21.25
C LEU A 76 -0.61 22.44 20.39
N ASP A 77 -0.08 23.66 20.36
CA ASP A 77 1.19 23.99 19.71
C ASP A 77 2.35 23.68 20.65
N THR A 78 3.33 22.91 20.18
CA THR A 78 4.57 22.62 20.92
C THR A 78 5.82 23.12 20.19
N THR A 79 5.69 24.28 19.52
CA THR A 79 6.65 25.38 19.25
C THR A 79 7.21 25.58 17.83
N GLY A 80 7.05 26.82 17.31
CA GLY A 80 8.14 27.64 16.74
C GLY A 80 8.31 27.74 15.21
N MET A 81 7.84 28.85 14.64
CA MET A 81 8.14 29.45 13.32
C MET A 81 7.29 29.07 12.08
N GLU A 82 7.03 30.15 11.33
CA GLU A 82 6.02 30.41 10.32
C GLU A 82 6.17 29.58 9.04
N ASN A 83 5.02 29.16 8.49
CA ASN A 83 4.86 28.93 7.05
C ASN A 83 3.41 29.23 6.63
N SER A 84 3.28 30.24 5.79
CA SER A 84 2.09 31.04 5.53
C SER A 84 1.12 30.44 4.51
N TRP A 85 0.62 29.22 4.76
CA TRP A 85 -0.66 28.75 4.19
C TRP A 85 -1.50 27.97 5.24
N TYR A 86 -0.94 27.74 6.44
CA TYR A 86 -1.54 27.04 7.57
C TYR A 86 -2.51 27.90 8.42
N ASP A 87 -2.54 29.22 8.22
CA ASP A 87 -3.19 30.16 9.14
C ASP A 87 -4.70 30.35 8.95
N ARG A 88 -5.31 29.81 7.88
CA ARG A 88 -6.78 29.94 7.71
C ARG A 88 -7.60 29.22 8.78
N PHE A 89 -7.01 28.29 9.54
CA PHE A 89 -7.64 27.61 10.67
C PHE A 89 -7.00 27.92 12.04
N HIS A 90 -5.89 28.66 12.07
CA HIS A 90 -5.04 28.76 13.27
C HIS A 90 -4.78 30.18 13.77
N GLY A 91 -5.66 31.11 13.44
CA GLY A 91 -5.85 32.34 14.22
C GLY A 91 -6.75 32.09 15.43
N ALA A 92 -6.13 31.86 16.59
CA ALA A 92 -6.70 31.69 17.93
C ALA A 92 -7.15 30.27 18.36
N LYS A 93 -6.77 29.99 19.61
CA LYS A 93 -6.99 28.81 20.45
C LYS A 93 -8.47 28.36 20.44
N SER A 94 -8.66 27.07 20.16
CA SER A 94 -9.91 26.30 20.29
C SER A 94 -10.94 26.51 19.17
N ILE A 95 -11.27 25.44 18.43
CA ILE A 95 -12.32 25.42 17.41
C ILE A 95 -13.63 25.00 18.07
N PRO A 96 -14.67 25.86 18.17
CA PRO A 96 -15.94 25.46 18.74
C PRO A 96 -16.63 24.43 17.84
N PHE A 97 -17.29 23.45 18.45
CA PHE A 97 -18.12 22.47 17.75
C PHE A 97 -19.51 22.37 18.38
N GLN A 98 -20.49 21.97 17.58
CA GLN A 98 -21.89 21.82 18.00
C GLN A 98 -22.20 20.43 18.53
N SER A 99 -21.56 19.42 17.95
CA SER A 99 -21.76 18.03 18.32
C SER A 99 -20.50 17.21 17.99
N ALA A 100 -20.32 16.12 18.73
CA ALA A 100 -19.31 15.12 18.38
C ALA A 100 -19.94 13.74 18.41
N TYR A 101 -19.61 12.97 17.39
CA TYR A 101 -20.12 11.65 17.17
C TYR A 101 -18.99 10.64 17.15
N PHE A 102 -19.20 9.56 17.89
CA PHE A 102 -18.27 8.45 17.95
C PHE A 102 -18.90 7.29 17.20
N CYS A 103 -18.25 6.91 16.11
CA CYS A 103 -18.68 5.78 15.32
C CYS A 103 -17.56 4.74 15.26
N CYS A 104 -17.99 3.49 15.23
CA CYS A 104 -17.18 2.37 14.80
C CYS A 104 -18.01 1.72 13.70
N HIS A 105 -17.48 1.67 12.48
CA HIS A 105 -18.29 1.46 11.29
C HIS A 105 -18.59 0.00 10.96
N ASP A 106 -19.87 -0.39 10.88
CA ASP A 106 -20.28 -1.53 10.06
C ASP A 106 -21.69 -1.36 9.47
N ILE A 107 -21.81 -1.58 8.15
CA ILE A 107 -23.07 -1.81 7.45
C ILE A 107 -22.93 -3.12 6.68
N TYR A 108 -23.30 -4.24 7.31
CA TYR A 108 -23.66 -5.44 6.53
C TYR A 108 -24.95 -6.13 7.01
N ALA A 109 -25.81 -5.44 7.77
CA ALA A 109 -27.06 -6.01 8.27
C ALA A 109 -28.29 -5.10 8.08
N LEU A 110 -28.28 -4.21 7.07
CA LEU A 110 -29.49 -3.45 6.72
C LEU A 110 -30.42 -4.15 5.74
N LEU A 111 -30.03 -5.28 5.12
CA LEU A 111 -30.89 -5.97 4.16
C LEU A 111 -30.66 -7.48 4.16
N LYS A 112 -31.29 -8.19 5.10
CA LYS A 112 -32.06 -9.40 4.78
C LYS A 112 -32.79 -9.93 6.01
N ASP A 113 -34.09 -9.72 5.97
CA ASP A 113 -35.09 -10.56 6.63
C ASP A 113 -35.09 -10.55 8.16
N GLN A 114 -35.76 -9.57 8.77
CA GLN A 114 -36.92 -9.82 9.65
C GLN A 114 -37.51 -8.53 10.25
N VAL A 115 -38.83 -8.45 10.18
CA VAL A 115 -39.67 -7.52 10.92
C VAL A 115 -39.51 -7.78 12.42
N CYS A 116 -39.08 -6.80 13.21
CA CYS A 116 -39.28 -6.81 14.67
C CYS A 116 -39.69 -5.42 15.18
N PRO A 117 -40.82 -5.33 15.90
CA PRO A 117 -41.23 -4.12 16.62
C PRO A 117 -40.39 -3.91 17.89
N TRP A 118 -40.38 -2.67 18.34
CA TRP A 118 -39.63 -2.08 19.45
C TRP A 118 -39.52 -2.96 20.72
N GLU A 119 -38.29 -3.37 21.07
CA GLU A 119 -37.89 -3.70 22.45
C GLU A 119 -36.50 -3.12 22.78
N THR A 120 -36.42 -2.48 23.95
CA THR A 120 -35.21 -1.92 24.55
C THR A 120 -34.30 -3.05 25.05
N TRP A 121 -33.18 -3.31 24.36
CA TRP A 121 -32.12 -4.16 24.91
C TRP A 121 -31.40 -3.43 26.05
N LYS A 122 -31.45 -4.00 27.27
CA LYS A 122 -30.50 -3.67 28.34
C LYS A 122 -29.15 -4.31 27.99
N ILE A 123 -28.16 -3.48 27.66
CA ILE A 123 -26.78 -3.93 27.43
C ILE A 123 -26.19 -4.40 28.78
N PRO A 124 -25.63 -5.63 28.87
CA PRO A 124 -24.99 -6.10 30.09
C PRO A 124 -23.81 -5.21 30.51
N SER A 125 -23.70 -4.95 31.81
CA SER A 125 -22.85 -3.94 32.45
C SER A 125 -21.33 -4.16 32.37
N GLU A 126 -20.85 -5.14 31.60
CA GLU A 126 -19.42 -5.41 31.42
C GLU A 126 -18.78 -4.59 30.27
N ASN A 127 -19.51 -4.35 29.17
CA ASN A 127 -18.97 -3.61 28.02
C ASN A 127 -18.85 -2.10 28.28
N GLY A 128 -19.77 -1.53 29.06
CA GLY A 128 -19.71 -0.11 29.46
C GLY A 128 -18.59 0.20 30.47
N LYS A 129 -18.17 -0.77 31.28
CA LYS A 129 -17.04 -0.62 32.21
C LYS A 129 -15.69 -0.67 31.49
N LYS A 130 -15.56 -1.52 30.46
CA LYS A 130 -14.33 -1.64 29.67
C LYS A 130 -14.03 -0.40 28.82
N LEU A 131 -15.06 0.20 28.21
CA LEU A 131 -14.90 1.46 27.47
C LEU A 131 -14.47 2.62 28.39
N ARG A 132 -15.03 2.68 29.61
CA ARG A 132 -14.68 3.69 30.62
C ARG A 132 -13.25 3.50 31.14
N PHE A 133 -12.83 2.26 31.32
CA PHE A 133 -11.47 1.89 31.70
C PHE A 133 -10.43 2.29 30.63
N MET A 134 -10.73 2.12 29.35
CA MET A 134 -9.86 2.55 28.24
C MET A 134 -9.71 4.08 28.12
N LEU A 135 -10.71 4.85 28.55
CA LEU A 135 -10.70 6.32 28.50
C LEU A 135 -9.98 6.95 29.70
N ASP A 136 -9.86 6.23 30.82
CA ASP A 136 -9.35 6.75 32.10
C ASP A 136 -7.89 6.36 32.42
N THR A 137 -7.20 5.56 31.60
CA THR A 137 -5.89 5.00 31.98
C THR A 137 -4.74 5.48 31.07
N PRO A 138 -3.88 6.40 31.53
CA PRO A 138 -2.58 6.63 30.92
C PRO A 138 -1.66 5.42 31.15
N ASP A 139 -0.84 5.07 30.16
CA ASP A 139 0.05 3.89 30.11
C ASP A 139 0.98 3.67 31.32
N LYS A 140 1.20 4.70 32.15
CA LYS A 140 2.21 4.69 33.22
C LYS A 140 1.90 3.78 34.41
N TYR A 141 0.68 3.27 34.58
CA TYR A 141 0.30 2.59 35.83
C TYR A 141 0.15 1.07 35.77
N PHE A 142 0.00 0.44 34.59
CA PHE A 142 -0.38 -0.99 34.56
C PHE A 142 0.31 -1.90 33.53
N GLY A 143 1.26 -1.42 32.72
CA GLY A 143 1.95 -2.29 31.74
C GLY A 143 0.98 -3.03 30.81
N VAL A 144 -0.06 -2.31 30.36
CA VAL A 144 -1.13 -2.81 29.49
C VAL A 144 -0.69 -2.55 28.05
N ASP A 145 -0.57 -3.61 27.23
CA ASP A 145 -0.38 -3.48 25.79
C ASP A 145 -1.73 -3.09 25.15
N LEU A 146 -2.01 -1.78 25.15
CA LEU A 146 -3.28 -1.22 24.67
C LEU A 146 -3.56 -1.62 23.22
N ALA A 147 -2.52 -1.80 22.39
CA ALA A 147 -2.64 -2.23 21.00
C ALA A 147 -3.06 -3.70 20.88
N GLY A 148 -2.50 -4.58 21.71
CA GLY A 148 -2.91 -5.98 21.81
C GLY A 148 -4.35 -6.14 22.31
N GLU A 149 -4.75 -5.35 23.30
CA GLU A 149 -6.11 -5.37 23.86
C GLU A 149 -7.14 -4.74 22.92
N LEU A 150 -6.80 -3.66 22.21
CA LEU A 150 -7.63 -3.10 21.12
C LEU A 150 -7.78 -4.11 19.97
N GLY A 151 -6.71 -4.83 19.62
CA GLY A 151 -6.75 -5.93 18.64
C GLY A 151 -7.67 -7.08 19.09
N LEU A 152 -7.61 -7.47 20.37
CA LEU A 152 -8.48 -8.50 20.95
C LEU A 152 -9.94 -8.04 21.07
N TRP A 153 -10.17 -6.77 21.40
CA TRP A 153 -11.49 -6.16 21.50
C TRP A 153 -12.17 -6.01 20.13
N THR A 154 -11.47 -5.46 19.13
CA THR A 154 -11.91 -5.38 17.73
C THR A 154 -12.13 -6.75 17.08
N TYR A 155 -11.58 -7.81 17.68
CA TYR A 155 -11.86 -9.18 17.28
C TYR A 155 -13.05 -9.78 18.05
N ARG A 156 -13.19 -9.54 19.36
CA ARG A 156 -14.30 -10.09 20.18
C ARG A 156 -15.65 -9.53 19.72
N GLU A 157 -15.71 -8.23 19.44
CA GLU A 157 -16.82 -7.57 18.74
C GLU A 157 -16.54 -7.62 17.22
N PRO A 158 -17.39 -8.17 16.33
CA PRO A 158 -16.91 -8.90 15.13
C PRO A 158 -16.29 -8.13 13.95
N GLN A 159 -15.85 -6.88 14.07
CA GLN A 159 -15.84 -6.00 12.90
C GLN A 159 -14.67 -5.02 12.72
N SER A 160 -13.38 -5.33 13.01
CA SER A 160 -12.23 -4.59 12.41
C SER A 160 -12.43 -3.06 12.26
N LEU A 161 -12.87 -2.40 13.34
CA LEU A 161 -13.49 -1.08 13.23
C LEU A 161 -12.39 -0.02 13.31
N PRO A 162 -12.19 0.83 12.27
CA PRO A 162 -11.57 2.11 12.50
C PRO A 162 -12.43 2.88 13.51
N VAL A 163 -11.77 3.43 14.54
CA VAL A 163 -12.43 4.38 15.42
C VAL A 163 -12.36 5.71 14.71
N TRP A 164 -13.53 6.29 14.44
CA TRP A 164 -13.62 7.60 13.84
C TRP A 164 -14.50 8.52 14.67
N MET A 165 -14.02 9.75 14.82
CA MET A 165 -14.74 10.83 15.48
C MET A 165 -15.15 11.82 14.41
N ASP A 166 -16.47 12.03 14.27
CA ASP A 166 -17.04 13.09 13.43
C ASP A 166 -17.42 14.26 14.34
N ILE A 167 -16.80 15.41 14.11
CA ILE A 167 -17.01 16.62 14.88
C ILE A 167 -17.68 17.65 13.97
N GLU A 168 -18.93 17.99 14.29
CA GLU A 168 -19.72 18.96 13.55
C GLU A 168 -19.39 20.37 14.03
N ILE A 169 -18.73 21.15 13.18
CA ILE A 169 -18.39 22.55 13.47
C ILE A 169 -19.60 23.43 13.16
N SER A 170 -20.22 23.20 12.00
CA SER A 170 -21.41 23.88 11.50
C SER A 170 -22.25 22.91 10.66
N PRO A 171 -23.45 23.31 10.19
CA PRO A 171 -24.22 22.50 9.26
C PRO A 171 -23.48 22.13 7.96
N GLU A 172 -22.49 22.94 7.56
CA GLU A 172 -21.74 22.82 6.30
C GLU A 172 -20.30 22.27 6.46
N GLU A 173 -19.76 22.21 7.68
CA GLU A 173 -18.35 21.86 7.95
C GLU A 173 -18.19 20.80 9.04
N ARG A 174 -17.34 19.80 8.78
CA ARG A 174 -17.06 18.68 9.68
C ARG A 174 -15.60 18.30 9.74
N ILE A 175 -15.13 17.87 10.91
CA ILE A 175 -13.81 17.25 11.09
C ILE A 175 -13.97 15.76 11.34
N ILE A 176 -13.28 14.93 10.55
CA ILE A 176 -13.20 13.49 10.75
C ILE A 176 -11.81 13.12 11.26
N ILE A 177 -11.74 12.51 12.43
CA ILE A 177 -10.51 11.95 13.00
C ILE A 177 -10.56 10.43 12.85
N LEU A 178 -9.52 9.81 12.31
CA LEU A 178 -9.43 8.36 12.05
C LEU A 178 -8.26 7.72 12.79
N LEU A 179 -8.56 6.65 13.53
CA LEU A 179 -7.60 5.73 14.14
C LEU A 179 -7.88 4.30 13.65
N SER A 180 -6.94 3.68 12.93
CA SER A 180 -7.08 2.30 12.44
C SER A 180 -6.06 1.35 13.09
N PRO A 181 -6.48 0.16 13.57
CA PRO A 181 -5.56 -0.85 14.10
C PRO A 181 -4.62 -1.46 13.04
N GLU A 182 -5.01 -1.42 11.76
CA GLU A 182 -4.17 -1.85 10.63
C GLU A 182 -3.14 -0.76 10.25
N ILE A 183 -3.41 0.48 10.68
CA ILE A 183 -2.61 1.70 10.52
C ILE A 183 -2.15 2.14 11.91
N THR A 184 -1.54 1.24 12.68
CA THR A 184 -0.98 1.52 14.00
C THR A 184 0.08 2.63 14.01
N GLU A 185 0.43 3.16 12.84
CA GLU A 185 1.38 4.23 12.68
C GLU A 185 0.76 5.61 12.57
N GLN A 186 -0.55 5.83 12.32
CA GLN A 186 -1.07 7.20 12.09
C GLN A 186 -2.49 7.53 12.58
N LEU A 187 -2.60 8.67 13.28
CA LEU A 187 -3.83 9.45 13.46
C LEU A 187 -4.03 10.32 12.21
N GLN A 188 -5.18 10.25 11.52
CA GLN A 188 -5.46 11.11 10.35
C GLN A 188 -6.66 12.02 10.59
N ILE A 189 -6.59 13.26 10.11
CA ILE A 189 -7.62 14.28 10.31
C ILE A 189 -8.04 14.82 8.95
N TYR A 190 -9.34 14.78 8.66
CA TYR A 190 -9.93 15.27 7.43
C TYR A 190 -10.92 16.41 7.73
N LEU A 191 -10.96 17.41 6.84
CA LEU A 191 -12.04 18.40 6.77
C LEU A 191 -13.01 17.99 5.66
N LEU A 192 -14.29 18.01 5.98
CA LEU A 192 -15.37 17.96 5.01
C LEU A 192 -16.04 19.33 5.00
N ASP A 193 -15.95 20.04 3.90
CA ASP A 193 -16.67 21.31 3.67
C ASP A 193 -17.46 21.15 2.36
N THR A 194 -18.75 21.49 2.39
CA THR A 194 -19.66 21.41 1.23
C THR A 194 -19.22 22.20 -0.01
N LYS A 195 -18.24 23.10 0.11
CA LYS A 195 -17.59 23.79 -1.02
C LYS A 195 -16.50 22.96 -1.70
N PHE A 196 -16.01 21.90 -1.06
CA PHE A 196 -15.02 20.99 -1.59
C PHE A 196 -15.69 19.65 -1.95
N ASP A 197 -15.63 19.28 -3.22
CA ASP A 197 -16.23 18.02 -3.73
C ASP A 197 -15.53 16.74 -3.21
N ALA A 198 -14.54 16.86 -2.30
CA ALA A 198 -13.81 15.74 -1.71
C ALA A 198 -13.28 16.07 -0.30
N PRO A 199 -13.13 15.07 0.59
CA PRO A 199 -12.51 15.26 1.91
C PRO A 199 -11.08 15.79 1.78
N TYR A 200 -10.75 16.82 2.53
CA TYR A 200 -9.41 17.41 2.55
C TYR A 200 -8.61 16.88 3.74
N LEU A 201 -7.47 16.22 3.52
CA LEU A 201 -6.59 15.81 4.60
C LEU A 201 -5.96 17.05 5.24
N LEU A 202 -6.32 17.34 6.49
CA LEU A 202 -5.75 18.44 7.27
C LEU A 202 -4.40 18.08 7.90
N GLY A 203 -4.17 16.80 8.20
CA GLY A 203 -2.91 16.33 8.77
C GLY A 203 -2.91 14.86 9.16
N GLY A 204 -1.72 14.32 9.41
CA GLY A 204 -1.54 12.97 9.93
C GLY A 204 -0.36 12.90 10.91
N TYR A 205 -0.55 12.28 12.06
CA TYR A 205 0.47 12.17 13.11
C TYR A 205 0.93 10.74 13.26
N ASN A 206 2.25 10.52 13.34
CA ASN A 206 2.75 9.22 13.75
C ASN A 206 2.64 9.08 15.28
N LEU A 207 1.94 8.05 15.77
CA LEU A 207 1.97 7.70 17.19
C LEU A 207 3.39 7.24 17.52
N ASP A 208 3.95 7.67 18.67
CA ASP A 208 5.33 7.35 19.05
C ASP A 208 5.59 5.87 18.86
N LYS A 209 6.64 5.56 18.09
CA LYS A 209 7.04 4.20 17.81
C LYS A 209 7.21 3.47 19.13
N THR A 210 7.75 4.06 20.20
CA THR A 210 8.11 3.34 21.45
C THR A 210 6.97 2.55 22.10
N ILE A 211 5.74 3.07 22.11
CA ILE A 211 4.56 2.42 22.72
C ILE A 211 4.06 1.25 21.85
N LEU A 212 4.37 1.25 20.56
CA LEU A 212 4.05 0.20 19.57
C LEU A 212 5.31 -0.53 19.05
N SER A 213 6.50 -0.24 19.59
CA SER A 213 7.80 -0.26 18.86
C SER A 213 8.41 -1.62 18.62
N ARG A 214 7.94 -2.65 19.29
CA ARG A 214 8.48 -4.00 19.07
C ARG A 214 7.40 -4.86 18.45
N PRO A 215 7.04 -4.60 17.19
CA PRO A 215 6.15 -5.51 16.51
C PRO A 215 6.83 -6.89 16.51
N VAL A 216 6.05 -7.95 16.72
CA VAL A 216 6.61 -9.30 16.72
C VAL A 216 7.37 -9.51 15.42
N GLU A 217 8.63 -9.90 15.56
CA GLU A 217 9.50 -10.28 14.45
C GLU A 217 9.58 -11.79 14.38
N VAL A 218 9.52 -12.32 13.16
CA VAL A 218 9.71 -13.73 12.89
C VAL A 218 11.11 -13.86 12.29
N ASP A 219 11.99 -14.59 12.97
CA ASP A 219 13.32 -14.92 12.48
C ASP A 219 13.24 -15.95 11.34
N SER A 220 12.47 -17.01 11.55
CA SER A 220 12.23 -18.02 10.52
C SER A 220 10.88 -18.71 10.66
N THR A 221 10.42 -19.28 9.55
CA THR A 221 9.19 -20.07 9.47
C THR A 221 9.47 -21.43 8.82
N GLN A 222 9.01 -22.49 9.48
CA GLN A 222 9.02 -23.83 8.94
C GLN A 222 7.59 -24.28 8.68
N VAL A 223 7.28 -24.74 7.47
CA VAL A 223 5.93 -25.23 7.14
C VAL A 223 6.02 -26.66 6.61
N ALA A 224 5.29 -27.58 7.25
CA ALA A 224 5.04 -28.90 6.71
C ALA A 224 3.61 -28.92 6.15
N VAL A 225 3.47 -29.16 4.86
CA VAL A 225 2.18 -29.15 4.16
C VAL A 225 1.93 -30.46 3.41
N LYS A 226 0.80 -31.08 3.70
CA LYS A 226 0.29 -32.24 2.95
C LYS A 226 -0.75 -31.74 1.96
N LEU A 227 -0.45 -31.88 0.68
CA LEU A 227 -1.27 -31.47 -0.45
C LEU A 227 -2.03 -32.67 -1.00
N LYS A 228 -3.36 -32.61 -0.96
CA LYS A 228 -4.22 -33.59 -1.64
C LYS A 228 -4.53 -33.10 -3.05
N GLU A 229 -4.76 -34.01 -3.99
CA GLU A 229 -5.15 -33.69 -5.39
C GLU A 229 -6.44 -32.85 -5.46
N THR A 230 -7.28 -32.87 -4.43
CA THR A 230 -8.48 -32.03 -4.35
C THR A 230 -8.18 -30.56 -4.03
N GLY A 231 -6.92 -30.19 -3.81
CA GLY A 231 -6.50 -28.86 -3.32
C GLY A 231 -6.70 -28.68 -1.81
N GLN A 232 -7.13 -29.73 -1.11
CA GLN A 232 -7.17 -29.74 0.35
C GLN A 232 -5.75 -29.82 0.91
N ILE A 233 -5.50 -29.06 1.98
CA ILE A 233 -4.24 -29.11 2.70
C ILE A 233 -4.45 -29.41 4.17
N GLU A 234 -3.49 -30.13 4.73
CA GLU A 234 -3.28 -30.30 6.17
C GLU A 234 -1.86 -29.84 6.47
N SER A 235 -1.71 -28.86 7.33
CA SER A 235 -0.44 -28.15 7.52
C SER A 235 -0.10 -27.88 8.98
N ALA A 236 1.19 -27.82 9.25
CA ALA A 236 1.75 -27.31 10.48
C ALA A 236 2.78 -26.24 10.14
N ALA A 237 2.57 -25.01 10.62
CA ALA A 237 3.52 -23.91 10.47
C ALA A 237 4.15 -23.60 11.84
N THR A 238 5.44 -23.85 11.97
CA THR A 238 6.24 -23.49 13.13
C THR A 238 6.93 -22.16 12.86
N MET A 239 6.65 -21.16 13.69
CA MET A 239 7.25 -19.83 13.61
C MET A 239 8.24 -19.66 14.76
N PHE A 240 9.40 -19.12 14.43
CA PHE A 240 10.47 -18.79 15.37
C PHE A 240 10.47 -17.27 15.52
N LEU A 241 9.91 -16.78 16.61
CA LEU A 241 9.84 -15.36 16.93
C LEU A 241 11.14 -14.92 17.59
N LYS A 242 11.58 -13.69 17.29
CA LYS A 242 12.64 -13.06 18.06
C LYS A 242 12.18 -12.78 19.50
N PRO A 243 13.13 -12.60 20.46
CA PRO A 243 12.80 -12.23 21.82
C PRO A 243 11.84 -11.04 21.87
N ASN A 244 10.75 -11.20 22.62
CA ASN A 244 9.65 -10.23 22.65
C ASN A 244 8.96 -10.23 24.03
N ASP A 245 8.27 -9.14 24.31
CA ASP A 245 7.48 -8.88 25.52
C ASP A 245 5.97 -8.88 25.24
N ARG A 246 5.56 -9.33 24.03
CA ARG A 246 4.19 -9.21 23.54
C ARG A 246 3.30 -10.27 24.15
N ARG A 247 2.06 -9.89 24.48
CA ARG A 247 1.05 -10.85 24.96
C ARG A 247 0.28 -11.54 23.83
N GLY A 248 0.31 -10.97 22.63
CA GLY A 248 -0.39 -11.51 21.47
C GLY A 248 0.16 -10.99 20.15
N VAL A 249 -0.21 -11.66 19.07
CA VAL A 249 0.23 -11.37 17.70
C VAL A 249 -0.89 -11.71 16.71
N MET A 250 -0.97 -10.92 15.64
CA MET A 250 -1.86 -11.18 14.51
C MET A 250 -1.05 -11.71 13.33
N PHE A 251 -1.53 -12.80 12.75
CA PHE A 251 -1.10 -13.33 11.46
C PHE A 251 -2.23 -13.20 10.44
N ASN A 252 -1.88 -13.02 9.17
CA ASN A 252 -2.75 -13.25 8.04
C ASN A 252 -2.74 -14.75 7.71
N LEU A 253 -3.92 -15.35 7.66
CA LEU A 253 -4.21 -16.69 7.19
C LEU A 253 -5.64 -16.67 6.60
N PRO A 254 -5.82 -16.87 5.28
CA PRO A 254 -7.12 -16.67 4.64
C PRO A 254 -8.29 -17.40 5.29
N TYR A 255 -9.48 -16.86 5.11
CA TYR A 255 -10.70 -17.43 5.69
C TYR A 255 -11.01 -18.87 5.25
N LEU A 256 -10.38 -19.34 4.17
CA LEU A 256 -10.47 -20.70 3.64
C LEU A 256 -9.72 -21.74 4.50
N PHE A 257 -8.93 -21.28 5.45
CA PHE A 257 -8.20 -22.11 6.40
C PHE A 257 -8.82 -22.03 7.80
N THR A 258 -8.96 -23.21 8.39
CA THR A 258 -9.38 -23.44 9.76
C THR A 258 -8.15 -23.82 10.58
N VAL A 259 -7.98 -23.18 11.73
CA VAL A 259 -6.92 -23.52 12.69
C VAL A 259 -7.47 -24.56 13.66
N ASP A 260 -6.81 -25.71 13.73
CA ASP A 260 -7.19 -26.82 14.61
C ASP A 260 -6.59 -26.63 16.01
N SER A 261 -5.34 -26.16 16.10
CA SER A 261 -4.70 -25.80 17.37
C SER A 261 -3.46 -24.94 17.18
N VAL A 262 -3.06 -24.22 18.25
CA VAL A 262 -1.76 -23.57 18.36
C VAL A 262 -1.04 -24.09 19.60
N LYS A 263 0.24 -24.42 19.48
CA LYS A 263 1.05 -24.96 20.58
C LYS A 263 2.41 -24.29 20.68
N ASP A 264 2.94 -24.15 21.88
CA ASP A 264 4.34 -23.74 22.08
C ASP A 264 5.31 -24.94 21.92
N HIS A 265 6.60 -24.68 22.12
CA HIS A 265 7.66 -25.68 22.01
C HIS A 265 7.55 -26.85 23.00
N SER A 266 6.87 -26.67 24.14
CA SER A 266 6.62 -27.73 25.13
C SER A 266 5.38 -28.57 24.80
N GLY A 267 4.63 -28.19 23.76
CA GLY A 267 3.35 -28.80 23.40
C GLY A 267 2.15 -28.22 24.16
N ARG A 268 2.37 -27.21 25.02
CA ARG A 268 1.30 -26.48 25.72
C ARG A 268 0.44 -25.72 24.70
N LYS A 269 -0.88 -25.78 24.84
CA LYS A 269 -1.81 -25.07 23.97
C LYS A 269 -1.74 -23.56 24.23
N LEU A 270 -1.74 -22.78 23.16
CA LEU A 270 -1.90 -21.33 23.18
C LEU A 270 -3.33 -20.98 22.79
N ASP A 271 -3.85 -19.91 23.39
CA ASP A 271 -5.14 -19.36 23.00
C ASP A 271 -5.00 -18.67 21.64
N PHE A 272 -6.00 -18.88 20.79
CA PHE A 272 -6.05 -18.27 19.47
C PHE A 272 -7.47 -17.93 19.09
N ILE A 273 -7.61 -17.02 18.13
CA ILE A 273 -8.89 -16.67 17.57
C ILE A 273 -8.80 -16.54 16.05
N LYS A 274 -9.55 -17.43 15.36
CA LYS A 274 -9.73 -17.47 13.91
C LYS A 274 -11.21 -17.46 13.56
N LYS A 275 -11.71 -16.34 13.01
CA LYS A 275 -13.14 -16.14 12.75
C LYS A 275 -13.50 -16.68 11.36
N LEU A 276 -14.69 -17.26 11.25
CA LEU A 276 -15.26 -17.65 9.96
C LEU A 276 -15.32 -16.41 9.05
N ARG A 277 -14.88 -16.53 7.79
CA ARG A 277 -14.86 -15.44 6.79
C ARG A 277 -13.89 -14.28 7.06
N ARG A 278 -12.96 -14.40 8.02
CA ARG A 278 -11.87 -13.42 8.21
C ARG A 278 -10.50 -14.04 7.93
N ASN A 279 -9.61 -13.22 7.38
CA ASN A 279 -8.24 -13.60 7.05
C ASN A 279 -7.28 -13.47 8.25
N ASN A 280 -7.74 -12.99 9.40
CA ASN A 280 -6.85 -12.75 10.53
C ASN A 280 -6.88 -13.94 11.50
N LEU A 281 -5.70 -14.36 11.94
CA LEU A 281 -5.44 -15.31 13.02
C LEU A 281 -4.75 -14.57 14.15
N TYR A 282 -5.42 -14.44 15.29
CA TYR A 282 -4.83 -13.88 16.50
C TYR A 282 -4.35 -15.01 17.40
N ILE A 283 -3.15 -14.88 17.96
CA ILE A 283 -2.58 -15.84 18.89
C ILE A 283 -2.15 -15.07 20.13
N SER A 284 -2.53 -15.55 21.31
CA SER A 284 -2.08 -14.99 22.59
C SER A 284 -1.21 -15.98 23.35
N ARG A 285 -0.35 -15.43 24.23
CA ARG A 285 0.42 -16.23 25.18
C ARG A 285 -0.49 -17.06 26.08
N ALA A 286 0.05 -18.13 26.67
CA ALA A 286 -0.70 -18.90 27.64
C ALA A 286 -0.86 -18.13 28.97
N GLU A 287 -1.86 -18.52 29.75
CA GLU A 287 -2.03 -18.05 31.13
C GLU A 287 -0.77 -18.33 31.96
N GLY A 288 -0.33 -17.34 32.73
CA GLY A 288 0.91 -17.40 33.54
C GLY A 288 2.21 -17.16 32.77
N GLN A 289 2.21 -17.06 31.43
CA GLN A 289 3.36 -16.53 30.69
C GLN A 289 3.36 -15.00 30.70
N THR A 290 4.53 -14.36 30.63
CA THR A 290 4.65 -12.90 30.54
C THR A 290 4.53 -12.41 29.09
N SER A 291 5.07 -13.17 28.14
CA SER A 291 5.09 -12.87 26.70
C SER A 291 4.78 -14.11 25.83
N LEU A 292 4.73 -13.92 24.51
CA LEU A 292 4.58 -14.99 23.52
C LEU A 292 5.82 -15.87 23.51
N PRO A 293 5.66 -17.19 23.33
CA PRO A 293 6.81 -18.08 23.20
C PRO A 293 7.59 -17.77 21.91
N GLU A 294 8.92 -17.84 22.00
CA GLU A 294 9.83 -17.70 20.85
C GLU A 294 9.62 -18.78 19.79
N ARG A 295 8.96 -19.89 20.14
CA ARG A 295 8.59 -20.93 19.19
C ARG A 295 7.15 -21.37 19.41
N MET A 296 6.35 -21.28 18.36
CA MET A 296 4.98 -21.77 18.33
C MET A 296 4.67 -22.48 17.01
N THR A 297 3.75 -23.44 17.05
CA THR A 297 3.28 -24.18 15.87
C THR A 297 1.77 -24.04 15.74
N VAL A 298 1.34 -23.58 14.57
CA VAL A 298 -0.07 -23.51 14.17
C VAL A 298 -0.38 -24.74 13.33
N TYR A 299 -1.34 -25.54 13.79
CA TYR A 299 -1.89 -26.67 13.04
C TYR A 299 -3.18 -26.20 12.39
N TYR A 300 -3.26 -26.33 11.06
CA TYR A 300 -4.38 -25.81 10.30
C TYR A 300 -4.64 -26.64 9.06
N ARG A 301 -5.86 -26.55 8.57
CA ARG A 301 -6.32 -27.24 7.37
C ARG A 301 -7.22 -26.34 6.57
N GLY A 302 -7.33 -26.60 5.29
CA GLY A 302 -8.19 -25.81 4.43
C GLY A 302 -8.18 -26.33 3.02
N LYS A 303 -8.65 -25.49 2.11
CA LYS A 303 -8.66 -25.79 0.70
C LYS A 303 -8.23 -24.55 -0.07
N PHE A 304 -7.38 -24.73 -1.06
CA PHE A 304 -7.17 -23.70 -2.06
C PHE A 304 -8.47 -23.46 -2.86
N ILE A 305 -8.63 -22.25 -3.39
CA ILE A 305 -9.82 -21.87 -4.19
C ILE A 305 -9.90 -22.74 -5.47
N SER A 306 -8.75 -23.20 -5.96
CA SER A 306 -8.56 -24.12 -7.07
C SER A 306 -8.10 -25.51 -6.58
N GLY A 307 -8.51 -26.57 -7.30
CA GLY A 307 -8.07 -27.96 -7.02
C GLY A 307 -6.57 -28.18 -7.31
N MET A 308 -6.09 -29.43 -7.23
CA MET A 308 -4.71 -29.89 -7.50
C MET A 308 -4.62 -31.12 -8.46
N GLY A 309 -5.70 -31.48 -9.15
CA GLY A 309 -5.74 -32.47 -10.24
C GLY A 309 -4.95 -32.06 -11.50
N PRO A 310 -5.12 -32.73 -12.67
CA PRO A 310 -4.05 -32.93 -13.67
C PRO A 310 -3.38 -31.68 -14.28
N ALA A 311 -3.93 -30.47 -14.08
CA ALA A 311 -3.29 -29.20 -14.44
C ALA A 311 -3.61 -28.04 -13.48
N SER A 312 -3.82 -28.31 -12.19
CA SER A 312 -4.30 -27.29 -11.26
C SER A 312 -3.20 -26.55 -10.52
N HIS A 313 -3.45 -25.29 -10.18
CA HIS A 313 -2.46 -24.35 -9.65
C HIS A 313 -3.01 -23.59 -8.46
N GLN A 314 -2.14 -23.09 -7.60
CA GLN A 314 -2.50 -22.30 -6.42
C GLN A 314 -3.08 -20.93 -6.82
N VAL A 315 -4.30 -20.60 -6.37
CA VAL A 315 -4.92 -19.27 -6.61
C VAL A 315 -4.41 -18.20 -5.64
N ASN A 316 -3.98 -18.56 -4.42
CA ASN A 316 -3.40 -17.61 -3.46
C ASN A 316 -1.94 -17.98 -3.19
N MET A 317 -1.04 -17.40 -4.00
CA MET A 317 0.38 -17.74 -4.04
C MET A 317 1.17 -17.23 -2.83
N THR A 318 0.63 -16.32 -2.01
CA THR A 318 1.41 -15.63 -0.96
C THR A 318 0.86 -15.75 0.45
N SER A 319 -0.38 -16.23 0.61
CA SER A 319 -1.05 -16.30 1.92
C SER A 319 -1.68 -17.67 2.12
N TRP A 320 -0.86 -18.72 2.24
CA TRP A 320 -1.34 -20.10 2.46
C TRP A 320 -0.83 -20.71 3.77
N PHE A 321 -0.08 -19.91 4.52
CA PHE A 321 0.43 -20.19 5.85
C PHE A 321 0.24 -18.93 6.72
N PRO A 322 0.25 -19.05 8.07
CA PRO A 322 0.22 -17.90 8.95
C PRO A 322 1.45 -17.01 8.71
N ALA A 323 1.23 -15.82 8.15
CA ALA A 323 2.28 -14.84 7.86
C ALA A 323 1.96 -13.52 8.55
N LEU A 324 2.97 -12.71 8.87
CA LEU A 324 2.68 -11.39 9.43
C LEU A 324 1.93 -10.53 8.38
N PRO A 325 1.04 -9.61 8.79
CA PRO A 325 0.28 -8.75 7.88
C PRO A 325 1.13 -7.76 7.06
N ARG A 326 2.42 -7.68 7.38
CA ARG A 326 3.43 -6.85 6.74
C ARG A 326 4.49 -7.75 6.12
N ARG A 327 5.13 -7.28 5.05
CA ARG A 327 6.31 -7.95 4.48
C ARG A 327 7.44 -7.84 5.49
N VAL A 328 7.79 -8.96 6.12
CA VAL A 328 8.93 -9.08 7.04
C VAL A 328 9.87 -10.10 6.44
N LEU A 329 11.16 -9.78 6.41
CA LEU A 329 12.18 -10.70 5.96
C LEU A 329 12.46 -11.74 7.04
N GLY A 330 12.55 -13.00 6.64
CA GLY A 330 12.98 -14.09 7.51
C GLY A 330 13.29 -15.34 6.72
N GLY A 331 13.85 -16.33 7.40
CA GLY A 331 14.21 -17.62 6.81
C GLY A 331 12.98 -18.51 6.59
N TYR A 332 12.96 -19.27 5.50
CA TYR A 332 11.89 -20.23 5.20
C TYR A 332 12.43 -21.61 4.90
N THR A 333 11.84 -22.64 5.53
CA THR A 333 12.03 -24.05 5.15
C THR A 333 10.67 -24.71 5.03
N ILE A 334 10.33 -25.21 3.85
CA ILE A 334 9.02 -25.78 3.57
C ILE A 334 9.16 -27.21 3.11
N THR A 335 8.46 -28.12 3.78
CA THR A 335 8.35 -29.53 3.38
C THR A 335 6.96 -29.79 2.85
N TYR A 336 6.90 -30.26 1.62
CA TYR A 336 5.68 -30.57 0.90
C TYR A 336 5.54 -32.08 0.76
N THR A 337 4.33 -32.59 0.99
CA THR A 337 3.95 -33.97 0.67
C THR A 337 2.82 -33.93 -0.34
N LEU A 338 3.00 -34.53 -1.51
CA LEU A 338 2.03 -34.56 -2.61
C LEU A 338 2.05 -35.90 -3.35
N HIS A 339 1.13 -36.12 -4.28
CA HIS A 339 1.14 -37.34 -5.10
C HIS A 339 2.43 -37.43 -5.93
N LYS A 340 2.98 -38.64 -6.08
CA LYS A 340 4.30 -38.86 -6.68
C LYS A 340 4.45 -38.37 -8.13
N ASP A 341 3.35 -38.32 -8.88
CA ASP A 341 3.32 -37.97 -10.30
C ASP A 341 3.31 -36.45 -10.54
N LEU A 342 3.14 -35.65 -9.49
CA LEU A 342 3.18 -34.20 -9.56
C LEU A 342 4.61 -33.69 -9.31
N ALA A 343 5.08 -32.80 -10.18
CA ALA A 343 6.26 -31.99 -9.91
C ALA A 343 5.90 -30.85 -8.95
N LEU A 344 6.88 -30.39 -8.18
CA LEU A 344 6.75 -29.27 -7.26
C LEU A 344 7.88 -28.27 -7.49
N ILE A 345 7.50 -27.03 -7.76
CA ILE A 345 8.39 -25.88 -7.94
C ILE A 345 8.06 -24.89 -6.83
N SER A 346 9.05 -24.46 -6.05
CA SER A 346 8.84 -23.54 -4.92
C SER A 346 9.99 -22.54 -4.84
N VAL A 347 9.78 -21.45 -4.10
CA VAL A 347 10.82 -20.48 -3.76
C VAL A 347 11.97 -21.16 -3.01
N GLY A 348 13.19 -20.79 -3.38
CA GLY A 348 14.42 -21.29 -2.78
C GLY A 348 14.91 -22.59 -3.41
N ARG A 349 15.91 -23.20 -2.78
CA ARG A 349 16.57 -24.39 -3.28
C ARG A 349 15.95 -25.65 -2.69
N LYS A 350 15.76 -26.66 -3.55
CA LYS A 350 15.39 -28.01 -3.15
C LYS A 350 16.58 -28.67 -2.43
N ILE A 351 16.39 -29.03 -1.15
CA ILE A 351 17.44 -29.61 -0.30
C ILE A 351 17.22 -31.09 0.03
N ASP A 352 16.00 -31.59 -0.12
CA ASP A 352 15.65 -33.01 0.03
C ASP A 352 14.51 -33.36 -0.94
N GLU A 353 14.55 -34.56 -1.50
CA GLU A 353 13.45 -35.14 -2.27
C GLU A 353 13.50 -36.66 -2.15
N ARG A 354 12.35 -37.23 -1.78
CA ARG A 354 12.17 -38.68 -1.73
C ARG A 354 10.76 -39.08 -2.13
N VAL A 355 10.61 -40.33 -2.54
CA VAL A 355 9.32 -40.94 -2.86
C VAL A 355 9.08 -42.11 -1.92
N GLU A 356 7.95 -42.07 -1.21
CA GLU A 356 7.49 -43.11 -0.31
C GLU A 356 6.12 -43.58 -0.80
N LYS A 357 6.05 -44.80 -1.36
CA LYS A 357 4.83 -45.38 -1.95
C LYS A 357 4.24 -44.47 -3.06
N ASP A 358 3.08 -43.87 -2.80
CA ASP A 358 2.31 -42.99 -3.68
C ASP A 358 2.61 -41.49 -3.45
N LYS A 359 3.49 -41.17 -2.51
CA LYS A 359 3.78 -39.80 -2.08
C LYS A 359 5.19 -39.38 -2.46
N ARG A 360 5.32 -38.19 -3.03
CA ARG A 360 6.57 -37.45 -3.11
C ARG A 360 6.64 -36.51 -1.92
N ILE A 361 7.80 -36.46 -1.27
CA ILE A 361 8.10 -35.55 -0.18
C ILE A 361 9.30 -34.72 -0.61
N VAL A 362 9.15 -33.40 -0.62
CA VAL A 362 10.18 -32.46 -1.07
C VAL A 362 10.35 -31.36 -0.07
N THR A 363 11.59 -31.01 0.27
CA THR A 363 11.90 -29.87 1.14
C THR A 363 12.65 -28.80 0.35
N TYR A 364 12.13 -27.57 0.43
CA TYR A 364 12.75 -26.36 -0.07
C TYR A 364 13.23 -25.49 1.08
N ARG A 365 14.34 -24.78 0.88
CA ARG A 365 14.87 -23.77 1.79
C ARG A 365 15.21 -22.50 1.03
N ALA A 366 14.75 -21.35 1.54
CA ALA A 366 15.15 -20.05 1.00
C ALA A 366 16.66 -19.84 1.18
N ASP A 367 17.34 -19.35 0.14
CA ASP A 367 18.80 -19.12 0.21
C ASP A 367 19.15 -17.83 0.97
N ASN A 368 18.19 -16.91 1.13
CA ASN A 368 18.31 -15.67 1.88
C ASN A 368 17.02 -15.42 2.66
N ASP A 369 17.03 -14.44 3.56
CA ASP A 369 15.80 -13.94 4.17
C ASP A 369 14.91 -13.31 3.08
N ILE A 370 13.65 -13.74 3.04
CA ILE A 370 12.66 -13.33 2.03
C ILE A 370 11.36 -12.93 2.70
N SER A 371 10.45 -12.27 1.98
CA SER A 371 9.22 -11.74 2.56
C SER A 371 8.03 -12.72 2.55
N TYR A 372 8.03 -13.70 1.64
CA TYR A 372 6.99 -14.72 1.52
C TYR A 372 7.42 -15.87 0.61
N VAL A 373 6.67 -16.98 0.64
CA VAL A 373 6.89 -18.16 -0.20
C VAL A 373 5.66 -18.47 -1.04
N SER A 374 5.88 -18.70 -2.33
CA SER A 374 4.91 -19.27 -3.26
C SER A 374 5.41 -20.61 -3.82
N PHE A 375 4.51 -21.41 -4.38
CA PHE A 375 4.86 -22.65 -5.06
C PHE A 375 3.85 -22.98 -6.16
N ALA A 376 4.25 -23.88 -7.05
CA ALA A 376 3.41 -24.49 -8.05
C ALA A 376 3.59 -26.01 -8.01
N ALA A 377 2.50 -26.74 -8.23
CA ALA A 377 2.52 -28.19 -8.29
C ALA A 377 1.67 -28.65 -9.48
N GLY A 378 2.19 -29.58 -10.29
CA GLY A 378 1.52 -29.96 -11.52
C GLY A 378 2.36 -30.86 -12.42
N VAL A 379 1.86 -31.06 -13.64
CA VAL A 379 2.52 -31.81 -14.68
C VAL A 379 3.03 -30.83 -15.74
N TYR A 380 4.35 -30.75 -15.88
CA TYR A 380 5.01 -29.77 -16.73
C TYR A 380 5.95 -30.42 -17.73
N ASP A 381 6.01 -29.84 -18.92
CA ASP A 381 7.14 -29.97 -19.80
C ASP A 381 8.11 -28.81 -19.50
N THR A 382 9.41 -29.01 -19.75
CA THR A 382 10.43 -28.05 -19.32
C THR A 382 11.30 -27.56 -20.47
N LEU A 383 11.63 -26.27 -20.43
CA LEU A 383 12.65 -25.66 -21.27
C LEU A 383 13.70 -25.03 -20.34
N LYS A 384 14.95 -25.47 -20.49
CA LYS A 384 16.07 -24.99 -19.67
C LYS A 384 16.98 -24.09 -20.49
N ASP A 385 17.51 -23.07 -19.84
CA ASP A 385 18.48 -22.15 -20.42
C ASP A 385 19.32 -21.52 -19.30
N SER A 386 20.17 -20.55 -19.63
CA SER A 386 20.85 -19.70 -18.66
C SER A 386 21.07 -18.30 -19.23
N ILE A 387 21.22 -17.32 -18.35
CA ILE A 387 21.58 -15.95 -18.73
C ILE A 387 22.43 -15.33 -17.64
N ARG A 388 23.55 -14.70 -18.01
CA ARG A 388 24.50 -14.06 -17.06
C ARG A 388 24.92 -15.00 -15.90
N GLY A 389 25.07 -16.30 -16.18
CA GLY A 389 25.44 -17.32 -15.19
C GLY A 389 24.29 -17.80 -14.29
N ILE A 390 23.07 -17.27 -14.46
CA ILE A 390 21.87 -17.66 -13.72
C ILE A 390 21.12 -18.74 -14.50
N PRO A 391 20.91 -19.94 -13.93
CA PRO A 391 20.08 -20.98 -14.54
C PRO A 391 18.61 -20.55 -14.63
N LEU A 392 17.98 -20.84 -15.77
CA LEU A 392 16.56 -20.57 -16.03
C LEU A 392 15.84 -21.88 -16.36
N THR A 393 14.70 -22.13 -15.72
CA THR A 393 13.80 -23.23 -16.11
C THR A 393 12.39 -22.72 -16.31
N LEU A 394 11.85 -22.91 -17.51
CA LEU A 394 10.46 -22.65 -17.84
C LEU A 394 9.66 -23.96 -17.76
N TYR A 395 8.67 -24.00 -16.89
CA TYR A 395 7.73 -25.09 -16.69
C TYR A 395 6.41 -24.75 -17.39
N ILE A 396 6.10 -25.50 -18.44
CA ILE A 396 4.95 -25.29 -19.30
C ILE A 396 3.94 -26.38 -18.97
N ARG A 397 2.69 -26.03 -18.67
CA ARG A 397 1.67 -27.04 -18.37
C ARG A 397 1.52 -27.96 -19.58
N ARG A 398 1.39 -29.26 -19.35
CA ARG A 398 1.36 -30.24 -20.45
C ARG A 398 0.25 -29.95 -21.47
N GLU A 399 -0.90 -29.45 -21.02
CA GLU A 399 -2.00 -29.00 -21.89
C GLU A 399 -1.58 -27.90 -22.88
N ASN A 400 -0.84 -26.89 -22.39
CA ASN A 400 -0.32 -25.80 -23.22
C ASN A 400 0.86 -26.25 -24.09
N SER A 401 1.66 -27.23 -23.62
CA SER A 401 2.77 -27.77 -24.39
C SER A 401 2.34 -28.54 -25.66
N GLN A 402 1.12 -29.07 -25.67
CA GLN A 402 0.60 -29.91 -26.78
C GLN A 402 -0.44 -29.20 -27.66
N GLY A 403 -0.84 -27.96 -27.32
CA GLY A 403 -1.85 -27.20 -28.05
C GLY A 403 -1.42 -26.70 -29.43
N VAL A 404 -2.38 -26.53 -30.34
CA VAL A 404 -2.16 -26.06 -31.74
C VAL A 404 -1.53 -24.67 -31.80
N PHE A 405 -1.76 -23.81 -30.80
CA PHE A 405 -1.18 -22.47 -30.67
C PHE A 405 0.28 -22.47 -30.17
N ASN A 406 0.85 -23.61 -29.77
CA ASN A 406 2.15 -23.68 -29.09
C ASN A 406 3.40 -23.65 -30.01
N ARG A 407 3.26 -23.36 -31.31
CA ARG A 407 4.40 -23.40 -32.26
C ARG A 407 5.33 -22.19 -32.11
N GLY A 408 6.09 -22.16 -31.01
CA GLY A 408 7.16 -21.19 -30.75
C GLY A 408 6.91 -20.24 -29.57
N ILE A 409 5.70 -20.19 -29.02
CA ILE A 409 5.36 -19.29 -27.91
C ILE A 409 6.27 -19.51 -26.68
N PRO A 410 6.56 -20.73 -26.20
CA PRO A 410 7.43 -20.91 -25.04
C PRO A 410 8.86 -20.44 -25.29
N ARG A 411 9.35 -20.54 -26.53
CA ARG A 411 10.65 -19.98 -26.92
C ARG A 411 10.61 -18.45 -26.93
N LYS A 412 9.51 -17.84 -27.37
CA LYS A 412 9.30 -16.39 -27.27
C LYS A 412 9.24 -15.93 -25.81
N VAL A 413 8.51 -16.65 -24.96
CA VAL A 413 8.47 -16.41 -23.51
C VAL A 413 9.87 -16.46 -22.91
N MET A 414 10.61 -17.54 -23.16
CA MET A 414 12.00 -17.67 -22.69
C MET A 414 12.89 -16.54 -23.22
N THR A 415 12.72 -16.14 -24.49
CA THR A 415 13.47 -15.02 -25.07
C THR A 415 13.20 -13.72 -24.35
N ASP A 416 11.93 -13.36 -24.11
CA ASP A 416 11.60 -12.12 -23.41
C ASP A 416 12.10 -12.12 -21.96
N ILE A 417 12.01 -13.26 -21.26
CA ILE A 417 12.58 -13.41 -19.92
C ILE A 417 14.10 -13.19 -19.96
N LYS A 418 14.81 -13.82 -20.89
CA LYS A 418 16.27 -13.68 -21.01
C LYS A 418 16.70 -12.26 -21.37
N GLU A 419 16.03 -11.65 -22.34
CA GLU A 419 16.38 -10.30 -22.82
C GLU A 419 16.10 -9.23 -21.76
N SER A 420 14.96 -9.31 -21.07
CA SER A 420 14.65 -8.40 -19.96
C SER A 420 15.57 -8.62 -18.76
N PHE A 421 15.81 -9.88 -18.38
CA PHE A 421 16.75 -10.20 -17.29
C PHE A 421 18.16 -9.68 -17.58
N ALA A 422 18.67 -9.87 -18.81
CA ALA A 422 19.98 -9.37 -19.19
C ALA A 422 20.07 -7.85 -19.10
N LEU A 423 19.05 -7.13 -19.59
CA LEU A 423 18.98 -5.68 -19.47
C LEU A 423 19.03 -5.22 -18.01
N PHE A 424 18.20 -5.79 -17.14
CA PHE A 424 18.14 -5.40 -15.73
C PHE A 424 19.40 -5.79 -14.97
N TYR A 425 20.00 -6.93 -15.29
CA TYR A 425 21.29 -7.35 -14.75
C TYR A 425 22.39 -6.35 -15.12
N ASP A 426 22.46 -5.96 -16.38
CA ASP A 426 23.52 -5.06 -16.87
C ASP A 426 23.35 -3.63 -16.31
N ARG A 427 22.11 -3.17 -16.11
CA ARG A 427 21.81 -1.82 -15.60
C ARG A 427 21.88 -1.71 -14.07
N PHE A 428 21.35 -2.70 -13.35
CA PHE A 428 21.13 -2.63 -11.90
C PHE A 428 22.09 -3.53 -11.09
N GLY A 429 22.79 -4.45 -11.75
CA GLY A 429 23.61 -5.48 -11.12
C GLY A 429 22.84 -6.80 -10.89
N PRO A 430 23.46 -7.81 -10.26
CA PRO A 430 22.84 -9.12 -10.07
C PRO A 430 21.66 -9.06 -9.07
N PRO A 431 20.58 -9.85 -9.21
CA PRO A 431 19.56 -10.00 -8.17
C PRO A 431 20.04 -10.92 -7.04
N THR A 432 19.32 -11.03 -5.92
CA THR A 432 19.61 -12.00 -4.83
C THR A 432 19.29 -13.45 -5.22
N ALA A 433 18.41 -13.64 -6.21
CA ALA A 433 18.09 -14.95 -6.74
C ALA A 433 19.29 -15.59 -7.47
N THR A 434 19.56 -16.86 -7.20
CA THR A 434 20.66 -17.64 -7.78
C THR A 434 20.22 -18.55 -8.93
N SER A 435 18.91 -18.77 -9.07
CA SER A 435 18.23 -19.36 -10.22
C SER A 435 16.89 -18.65 -10.43
N LEU A 436 16.30 -18.85 -11.60
CA LEU A 436 14.95 -18.35 -11.89
C LEU A 436 14.09 -19.48 -12.46
N GLU A 437 13.08 -19.86 -11.71
CA GLU A 437 12.04 -20.78 -12.13
C GLU A 437 10.86 -19.97 -12.69
N ILE A 438 10.33 -20.33 -13.87
CA ILE A 438 9.20 -19.65 -14.50
C ILE A 438 8.11 -20.67 -14.75
N VAL A 439 6.90 -20.44 -14.24
CA VAL A 439 5.81 -21.41 -14.28
C VAL A 439 4.59 -20.82 -15.00
N ASP A 440 4.09 -21.57 -15.99
CA ASP A 440 2.78 -21.35 -16.60
C ASP A 440 1.65 -21.70 -15.61
N GLN A 441 0.75 -20.75 -15.33
CA GLN A 441 -0.41 -20.96 -14.47
C GLN A 441 -1.74 -20.60 -15.16
N PRO A 442 -2.84 -21.34 -14.89
CA PRO A 442 -4.20 -21.11 -15.37
C PRO A 442 -4.88 -19.95 -14.63
N THR A 443 -4.17 -18.84 -14.46
CA THR A 443 -4.72 -17.60 -13.93
C THR A 443 -4.53 -16.51 -14.98
N PHE A 444 -5.25 -15.40 -14.81
CA PHE A 444 -5.18 -14.25 -15.71
C PHE A 444 -4.22 -13.17 -15.22
N SER A 445 -3.50 -13.42 -14.12
CA SER A 445 -2.57 -12.49 -13.49
C SER A 445 -1.15 -13.05 -13.41
N GLY A 446 -0.15 -12.18 -13.37
CA GLY A 446 1.23 -12.52 -13.05
C GLY A 446 1.49 -12.44 -11.56
N GLN A 447 2.49 -13.19 -11.11
CA GLN A 447 3.03 -13.00 -9.78
C GLN A 447 4.50 -13.44 -9.70
N SER A 448 5.35 -12.51 -9.33
CA SER A 448 6.77 -12.75 -9.13
C SER A 448 7.10 -12.92 -7.65
N SER A 449 7.74 -14.02 -7.28
CA SER A 449 8.31 -14.33 -5.96
C SER A 449 9.84 -14.44 -6.07
N PRO A 450 10.61 -14.42 -4.97
CA PRO A 450 12.06 -14.55 -5.04
C PRO A 450 12.49 -15.83 -5.77
N GLY A 451 13.14 -15.71 -6.93
CA GLY A 451 13.59 -16.83 -7.76
C GLY A 451 12.48 -17.64 -8.45
N LEU A 452 11.21 -17.25 -8.35
CA LEU A 452 10.08 -17.96 -8.94
C LEU A 452 9.05 -16.98 -9.52
N ILE A 453 8.82 -17.06 -10.83
CA ILE A 453 7.82 -16.24 -11.55
C ILE A 453 6.66 -17.12 -11.99
N HIS A 454 5.45 -16.75 -11.61
CA HIS A 454 4.23 -17.36 -12.12
C HIS A 454 3.63 -16.48 -13.21
N LEU A 455 3.58 -16.97 -14.44
CA LEU A 455 3.05 -16.26 -15.60
C LEU A 455 1.62 -16.71 -15.92
N SER A 456 0.74 -15.74 -16.14
CA SER A 456 -0.64 -15.95 -16.61
C SER A 456 -0.68 -16.84 -17.85
N THR A 457 -1.75 -17.64 -17.99
CA THR A 457 -1.96 -18.54 -19.13
C THR A 457 -1.95 -17.80 -20.47
N ILE A 458 -2.36 -16.52 -20.46
CA ILE A 458 -2.32 -15.63 -21.63
C ILE A 458 -0.88 -15.51 -22.18
N SER A 459 0.16 -15.66 -21.35
CA SER A 459 1.55 -15.66 -21.82
C SER A 459 1.88 -16.82 -22.76
N PHE A 460 1.08 -17.89 -22.75
CA PHE A 460 1.33 -19.14 -23.46
C PHE A 460 0.26 -19.47 -24.52
N GLU A 461 -0.92 -18.86 -24.45
CA GLU A 461 -2.07 -19.18 -25.31
C GLU A 461 -2.32 -18.17 -26.44
N THR A 462 -1.76 -16.95 -26.38
CA THR A 462 -2.00 -15.91 -27.40
C THR A 462 -0.74 -15.47 -28.14
N GLU A 463 -0.90 -15.13 -29.42
CA GLU A 463 0.14 -14.46 -30.22
C GLU A 463 0.31 -12.98 -29.88
N ARG A 464 -0.66 -12.37 -29.17
CA ARG A 464 -0.56 -10.98 -28.71
C ARG A 464 0.73 -10.79 -27.94
N ASP A 465 1.42 -9.68 -28.20
CA ASP A 465 2.67 -9.46 -27.52
C ASP A 465 2.46 -9.16 -26.02
N GLN A 466 3.15 -9.92 -25.18
CA GLN A 466 3.10 -9.84 -23.72
C GLN A 466 4.51 -9.57 -23.16
N ALA A 467 5.45 -9.13 -24.01
CA ALA A 467 6.84 -8.90 -23.66
C ALA A 467 7.00 -7.91 -22.49
N ARG A 468 6.20 -6.83 -22.49
CA ARG A 468 6.13 -5.85 -21.39
C ARG A 468 5.72 -6.51 -20.06
N PHE A 469 4.63 -7.26 -20.07
CA PHE A 469 4.11 -7.94 -18.88
C PHE A 469 5.14 -8.94 -18.33
N ARG A 470 5.76 -9.75 -19.20
CA ARG A 470 6.84 -10.66 -18.79
C ARG A 470 8.03 -9.91 -18.19
N ALA A 471 8.43 -8.79 -18.79
CA ALA A 471 9.51 -7.96 -18.26
C ALA A 471 9.18 -7.34 -16.90
N HIS A 472 7.92 -6.95 -16.65
CA HIS A 472 7.44 -6.48 -15.35
C HIS A 472 7.65 -7.55 -14.26
N GLU A 473 7.21 -8.78 -14.55
CA GLU A 473 7.37 -9.88 -13.59
C GLU A 473 8.85 -10.24 -13.34
N VAL A 474 9.72 -10.11 -14.35
CA VAL A 474 11.18 -10.27 -14.19
C VAL A 474 11.79 -9.15 -13.36
N ALA A 475 11.35 -7.91 -13.55
CA ALA A 475 11.88 -6.75 -12.83
C ALA A 475 11.66 -6.86 -11.31
N HIS A 476 10.60 -7.55 -10.86
CA HIS A 476 10.37 -7.82 -9.45
C HIS A 476 11.50 -8.61 -8.75
N GLN A 477 12.32 -9.35 -9.49
CA GLN A 477 13.51 -10.01 -8.92
C GLN A 477 14.50 -9.00 -8.32
N TRP A 478 14.52 -7.76 -8.82
CA TRP A 478 15.21 -6.63 -8.22
C TRP A 478 14.28 -5.87 -7.26
N TRP A 479 13.12 -5.44 -7.77
CA TRP A 479 12.18 -4.55 -7.09
C TRP A 479 11.09 -5.34 -6.35
N GLY A 480 11.30 -5.56 -5.05
CA GLY A 480 10.41 -6.38 -4.23
C GLY A 480 11.15 -7.52 -3.52
N HIS A 481 12.14 -8.12 -4.20
CA HIS A 481 12.85 -9.32 -3.72
C HIS A 481 14.33 -9.12 -3.42
N THR A 482 15.05 -8.33 -4.24
CA THR A 482 16.43 -7.94 -3.89
C THR A 482 16.42 -6.79 -2.90
N VAL A 483 15.52 -5.82 -3.08
CA VAL A 483 15.18 -4.81 -2.07
C VAL A 483 13.68 -4.90 -1.82
N THR A 484 13.28 -5.21 -0.59
CA THR A 484 11.88 -5.33 -0.22
C THR A 484 11.33 -4.00 0.29
N PRO A 485 10.13 -3.55 -0.13
CA PRO A 485 9.48 -2.39 0.44
C PRO A 485 9.37 -2.50 1.97
N LYS A 486 9.80 -1.46 2.67
CA LYS A 486 9.82 -1.41 4.14
C LYS A 486 8.45 -1.45 4.76
N THR A 487 7.49 -0.75 4.17
CA THR A 487 6.10 -0.68 4.65
C THR A 487 5.13 -0.80 3.49
N PHE A 488 3.84 -0.95 3.81
CA PHE A 488 2.78 -0.97 2.79
C PHE A 488 2.69 0.37 2.00
N ARG A 489 3.25 1.47 2.51
CA ARG A 489 3.32 2.79 1.83
C ARG A 489 4.34 2.80 0.70
N ASP A 490 5.39 2.01 0.89
CA ASP A 490 6.55 1.96 0.02
C ASP A 490 6.34 1.00 -1.17
N MET A 491 5.12 0.46 -1.34
CA MET A 491 4.81 -0.52 -2.37
C MET A 491 5.01 -0.01 -3.80
N TRP A 492 5.02 1.31 -4.02
CA TRP A 492 5.38 1.89 -5.30
C TRP A 492 6.83 1.59 -5.72
N LEU A 493 7.74 1.33 -4.76
CA LEU A 493 9.11 0.87 -5.04
C LEU A 493 9.15 -0.57 -5.59
N SER A 494 8.09 -1.37 -5.38
CA SER A 494 7.95 -2.67 -6.03
C SER A 494 7.31 -2.48 -7.40
N GLU A 495 6.08 -1.95 -7.42
CA GLU A 495 5.25 -1.93 -8.63
C GLU A 495 5.66 -0.86 -9.63
N GLY A 496 5.91 0.37 -9.18
CA GLY A 496 6.29 1.48 -10.04
C GLY A 496 7.66 1.29 -10.68
N LEU A 497 8.65 0.80 -9.91
CA LEU A 497 9.97 0.48 -10.45
C LEU A 497 9.94 -0.73 -11.41
N ALA A 498 9.13 -1.76 -11.14
CA ALA A 498 8.95 -2.88 -12.06
C ALA A 498 8.27 -2.44 -13.37
N GLU A 499 7.22 -1.63 -13.28
CA GLU A 499 6.47 -1.09 -14.42
C GLU A 499 7.36 -0.18 -15.28
N TYR A 500 8.16 0.68 -14.64
CA TYR A 500 9.11 1.52 -15.37
C TYR A 500 10.26 0.71 -16.00
N SER A 501 10.76 -0.33 -15.31
CA SER A 501 11.78 -1.24 -15.87
C SER A 501 11.26 -1.98 -17.11
N ALA A 502 9.99 -2.43 -17.09
CA ALA A 502 9.33 -3.01 -18.25
C ALA A 502 9.22 -2.02 -19.42
N ALA A 503 8.99 -0.73 -19.13
CA ALA A 503 9.00 0.31 -20.15
C ALA A 503 10.40 0.54 -20.73
N LEU A 504 11.46 0.56 -19.90
CA LEU A 504 12.85 0.61 -20.39
C LEU A 504 13.19 -0.59 -21.28
N TYR A 505 12.65 -1.78 -21.00
CA TYR A 505 12.82 -2.94 -21.87
C TYR A 505 12.22 -2.74 -23.26
N LEU A 506 11.03 -2.15 -23.37
CA LEU A 506 10.42 -1.80 -24.66
C LEU A 506 11.29 -0.79 -25.42
N LEU A 507 11.73 0.27 -24.73
CA LEU A 507 12.52 1.34 -25.33
C LEU A 507 13.92 0.89 -25.74
N ASP A 508 14.68 0.29 -24.83
CA ASP A 508 16.11 0.06 -25.00
C ASP A 508 16.42 -1.25 -25.70
N ARG A 509 15.63 -2.31 -25.43
CA ARG A 509 15.93 -3.66 -25.92
C ARG A 509 15.09 -4.06 -27.11
N LYS A 510 13.79 -3.75 -27.11
CA LYS A 510 12.91 -3.95 -28.27
C LYS A 510 13.01 -2.82 -29.30
N LYS A 511 13.49 -1.64 -28.90
CA LYS A 511 13.55 -0.44 -29.75
C LYS A 511 12.16 -0.05 -30.29
N ASP A 512 11.12 -0.32 -29.52
CA ASP A 512 9.73 -0.07 -29.90
C ASP A 512 9.25 1.26 -29.32
N THR A 513 9.56 2.35 -30.03
CA THR A 513 9.16 3.70 -29.65
C THR A 513 7.65 3.92 -29.70
N THR A 514 6.93 3.15 -30.53
CA THR A 514 5.47 3.25 -30.64
C THR A 514 4.82 2.70 -29.39
N ALA A 515 5.16 1.47 -29.00
CA ALA A 515 4.66 0.85 -27.77
C ALA A 515 5.05 1.65 -26.52
N TRP A 516 6.26 2.23 -26.51
CA TRP A 516 6.68 3.16 -25.47
C TRP A 516 5.75 4.38 -25.37
N ASN A 517 5.50 5.08 -26.48
CA ASN A 517 4.65 6.27 -26.49
C ASN A 517 3.22 5.95 -26.07
N GLU A 518 2.66 4.85 -26.56
CA GLU A 518 1.31 4.39 -26.19
C GLU A 518 1.22 4.07 -24.70
N LEU A 519 2.28 3.49 -24.11
CA LEU A 519 2.35 3.18 -22.68
C LEU A 519 2.40 4.44 -21.82
N VAL A 520 3.25 5.42 -22.17
CA VAL A 520 3.33 6.69 -21.43
C VAL A 520 2.00 7.45 -21.53
N ASP A 521 1.39 7.49 -22.71
CA ASP A 521 0.05 8.09 -22.91
C ASP A 521 -1.02 7.35 -22.09
N ALA A 522 -0.95 6.01 -22.00
CA ALA A 522 -1.85 5.22 -21.18
C ALA A 522 -1.69 5.52 -19.70
N TRP A 523 -0.45 5.59 -19.18
CA TRP A 523 -0.21 5.98 -17.79
C TRP A 523 -0.81 7.34 -17.49
N ARG A 524 -0.55 8.36 -18.33
CA ARG A 524 -1.14 9.69 -18.14
C ARG A 524 -2.66 9.63 -18.09
N ARG A 525 -3.31 8.91 -19.04
CA ARG A 525 -4.78 8.75 -19.05
C ARG A 525 -5.30 8.13 -17.76
N LEU A 526 -4.70 7.03 -17.30
CA LEU A 526 -5.09 6.34 -16.06
C LEU A 526 -4.99 7.25 -14.83
N VAL A 527 -4.00 8.15 -14.82
CA VAL A 527 -3.81 9.10 -13.72
C VAL A 527 -4.81 10.25 -13.77
N VAL A 528 -5.06 10.85 -14.94
CA VAL A 528 -5.84 12.10 -15.01
C VAL A 528 -7.34 11.88 -15.16
N GLN A 529 -7.77 10.70 -15.61
CA GLN A 529 -9.18 10.39 -15.85
C GLN A 529 -9.78 9.61 -14.68
N GLU A 530 -10.99 10.01 -14.29
CA GLU A 530 -11.86 9.21 -13.46
C GLU A 530 -12.72 8.29 -14.34
N GLY A 531 -12.90 7.04 -13.92
CA GLY A 531 -13.72 6.10 -14.64
C GLY A 531 -13.32 4.64 -14.45
N LYS A 532 -13.92 3.78 -15.27
CA LYS A 532 -13.64 2.35 -15.28
C LYS A 532 -12.36 2.08 -16.05
N ILE A 533 -11.43 1.39 -15.42
CA ILE A 533 -10.17 0.91 -16.00
C ILE A 533 -10.04 -0.60 -15.75
N ASP A 534 -8.97 -1.20 -16.25
CA ASP A 534 -8.60 -2.56 -15.86
C ASP A 534 -8.35 -2.62 -14.35
N GLY A 535 -8.98 -3.57 -13.67
CA GLY A 535 -8.95 -3.67 -12.21
C GLY A 535 -10.09 -2.95 -11.48
N GLY A 536 -10.89 -2.13 -12.17
CA GLY A 536 -12.15 -1.57 -11.65
C GLY A 536 -12.25 -0.06 -11.76
N TYR A 537 -13.08 0.54 -10.90
CA TYR A 537 -13.27 2.00 -10.88
C TYR A 537 -12.04 2.70 -10.29
N SER A 538 -11.63 3.81 -10.90
CA SER A 538 -10.55 4.68 -10.46
C SER A 538 -11.04 6.12 -10.42
N ARG A 539 -10.67 6.85 -9.36
CA ARG A 539 -10.84 8.32 -9.25
C ARG A 539 -9.63 9.07 -9.81
N GLY A 540 -8.65 8.35 -10.36
CA GLY A 540 -7.39 8.91 -10.84
C GLY A 540 -6.62 9.61 -9.71
N TYR A 541 -5.95 10.71 -10.05
CA TYR A 541 -5.13 11.50 -9.14
C TYR A 541 -5.89 12.05 -7.92
N ARG A 542 -7.22 12.17 -8.00
CA ARG A 542 -8.07 12.65 -6.89
C ARG A 542 -8.18 11.65 -5.74
N ALA A 543 -7.81 10.38 -5.96
CA ALA A 543 -7.80 9.37 -4.90
C ALA A 543 -6.72 9.63 -3.84
N GLY A 544 -5.65 10.36 -4.19
CA GLY A 544 -4.61 10.77 -3.25
C GLY A 544 -3.18 10.53 -3.76
N PRO A 545 -2.18 10.67 -2.87
CA PRO A 545 -0.78 10.53 -3.23
C PRO A 545 -0.33 9.07 -3.33
N ILE A 546 0.75 8.82 -4.08
CA ILE A 546 1.32 7.48 -4.31
C ILE A 546 1.65 6.76 -2.99
N ILE A 547 2.12 7.52 -1.99
CA ILE A 547 2.53 7.01 -0.67
C ILE A 547 1.39 6.35 0.14
N MET A 548 0.15 6.40 -0.32
CA MET A 548 -0.95 5.64 0.27
C MET A 548 -0.78 4.12 0.06
N GLY A 549 -0.03 3.70 -0.96
CA GLY A 549 0.36 2.31 -1.19
C GLY A 549 -0.84 1.35 -1.19
N PHE A 550 -0.77 0.27 -0.40
CA PHE A 550 -1.86 -0.72 -0.34
C PHE A 550 -3.22 -0.19 0.16
N ARG A 551 -3.32 1.04 0.68
CA ARG A 551 -4.64 1.59 1.02
C ARG A 551 -5.55 1.82 -0.19
N PHE A 552 -4.99 1.86 -1.40
CA PHE A 552 -5.80 1.90 -2.62
C PHE A 552 -6.42 0.55 -2.99
N LEU A 553 -6.08 -0.56 -2.29
CA LEU A 553 -6.75 -1.85 -2.44
C LEU A 553 -8.10 -1.87 -1.71
N GLN A 554 -8.94 -0.88 -1.99
CA GLN A 554 -10.26 -0.70 -1.41
C GLN A 554 -11.36 -1.12 -2.39
N SER A 555 -12.48 -1.61 -1.87
CA SER A 555 -13.56 -2.18 -2.69
C SER A 555 -14.30 -1.16 -3.56
N TYR A 556 -14.32 0.12 -3.17
CA TYR A 556 -15.08 1.16 -3.90
C TYR A 556 -14.37 1.67 -5.14
N SER A 557 -13.04 1.81 -5.09
CA SER A 557 -12.22 2.27 -6.22
C SER A 557 -10.93 1.46 -6.35
N PRO A 558 -11.03 0.13 -6.59
CA PRO A 558 -9.86 -0.75 -6.65
C PRO A 558 -8.89 -0.42 -7.79
N GLY A 559 -9.35 0.31 -8.81
CA GLY A 559 -8.51 0.82 -9.90
C GLY A 559 -7.53 1.90 -9.46
N ASP A 560 -7.74 2.56 -8.31
CA ASP A 560 -6.82 3.59 -7.78
C ASP A 560 -5.42 3.02 -7.56
N TYR A 561 -5.30 1.72 -7.21
CA TYR A 561 -4.00 1.07 -7.03
C TYR A 561 -3.23 1.00 -8.35
N VAL A 562 -3.89 0.63 -9.44
CA VAL A 562 -3.29 0.59 -10.79
C VAL A 562 -2.94 1.99 -11.25
N ALA A 563 -3.86 2.95 -11.12
CA ALA A 563 -3.65 4.32 -11.57
C ALA A 563 -2.50 5.02 -10.83
N LEU A 564 -2.35 4.80 -9.53
CA LEU A 564 -1.41 5.58 -8.71
C LEU A 564 -0.13 4.82 -8.35
N VAL A 565 -0.20 3.55 -7.96
CA VAL A 565 0.98 2.80 -7.51
C VAL A 565 1.78 2.22 -8.68
N TYR A 566 1.13 1.95 -9.82
CA TYR A 566 1.80 1.58 -11.07
C TYR A 566 1.99 2.82 -11.96
N ALA A 567 0.91 3.34 -12.53
CA ALA A 567 1.00 4.33 -13.61
C ALA A 567 1.60 5.67 -13.16
N LYS A 568 1.07 6.30 -12.11
CA LYS A 568 1.63 7.58 -11.60
C LYS A 568 3.07 7.41 -11.12
N ALA A 569 3.39 6.30 -10.44
CA ALA A 569 4.74 6.03 -9.97
C ALA A 569 5.74 5.84 -11.13
N ALA A 570 5.38 5.07 -12.16
CA ALA A 570 6.22 4.90 -13.35
C ALA A 570 6.39 6.22 -14.13
N TYR A 571 5.33 7.03 -14.23
CA TYR A 571 5.41 8.36 -14.85
C TYR A 571 6.29 9.33 -14.04
N MET A 572 6.21 9.30 -12.71
CA MET A 572 7.11 10.05 -11.83
C MET A 572 8.56 9.62 -12.04
N LEU A 573 8.83 8.32 -12.19
CA LEU A 573 10.17 7.82 -12.50
C LEU A 573 10.67 8.28 -13.87
N GLN A 574 9.79 8.37 -14.87
CA GLN A 574 10.11 8.98 -16.17
C GLN A 574 10.51 10.46 -16.04
N MET A 575 9.75 11.24 -15.26
CA MET A 575 10.09 12.63 -14.96
C MET A 575 11.43 12.73 -14.21
N LEU A 576 11.66 11.85 -13.23
CA LEU A 576 12.90 11.82 -12.46
C LEU A 576 14.10 11.50 -13.35
N ARG A 577 13.95 10.55 -14.28
CA ARG A 577 14.98 10.24 -15.28
C ARG A 577 15.31 11.47 -16.12
N PHE A 578 14.31 12.20 -16.61
CA PHE A 578 14.55 13.43 -17.37
C PHE A 578 15.25 14.51 -16.54
N GLU A 579 14.89 14.67 -15.26
CA GLU A 579 15.54 15.63 -14.36
C GLU A 579 17.01 15.28 -14.08
N ILE A 580 17.35 13.98 -14.07
CA ILE A 580 18.71 13.50 -13.81
C ILE A 580 19.57 13.45 -15.08
N ASP A 581 19.04 12.86 -16.16
CA ASP A 581 19.80 12.62 -17.40
C ASP A 581 19.71 13.79 -18.38
N GLY A 582 18.82 14.74 -18.13
CA GLY A 582 18.60 15.92 -18.96
C GLY A 582 17.92 15.61 -20.30
N PRO A 583 17.75 16.65 -21.14
CA PRO A 583 16.90 16.60 -22.33
C PRO A 583 17.46 15.79 -23.50
N SER A 584 18.69 15.31 -23.40
CA SER A 584 19.34 14.50 -24.44
C SER A 584 19.55 13.04 -24.01
N TYR A 585 19.23 12.68 -22.76
CA TYR A 585 19.42 11.32 -22.21
C TYR A 585 20.81 10.72 -22.46
N HIS A 586 21.85 11.56 -22.50
CA HIS A 586 23.21 11.13 -22.83
C HIS A 586 23.93 10.47 -21.65
N SER A 587 23.50 10.75 -20.42
CA SER A 587 23.98 10.04 -19.23
C SER A 587 23.07 8.86 -18.89
N ASP A 588 23.65 7.89 -18.17
CA ASP A 588 22.92 6.78 -17.58
C ASP A 588 22.83 6.93 -16.05
N PHE A 589 22.80 8.17 -15.57
CA PHE A 589 22.85 8.48 -14.14
C PHE A 589 21.59 8.06 -13.41
N PHE A 590 20.44 8.08 -14.07
CA PHE A 590 19.23 7.49 -13.50
C PHE A 590 19.37 5.98 -13.25
N CYS A 591 19.95 5.22 -14.19
CA CYS A 591 20.21 3.80 -13.95
C CYS A 591 21.29 3.60 -12.88
N ALA A 592 22.30 4.47 -12.82
CA ALA A 592 23.29 4.46 -11.74
C ALA A 592 22.64 4.69 -10.35
N LEU A 593 21.68 5.61 -10.25
CA LEU A 593 20.86 5.81 -9.05
C LEU A 593 20.13 4.53 -8.65
N LEU A 594 19.48 3.85 -9.59
CA LEU A 594 18.79 2.59 -9.32
C LEU A 594 19.76 1.50 -8.85
N ALA A 595 20.93 1.40 -9.48
CA ALA A 595 21.98 0.45 -9.10
C ALA A 595 22.56 0.75 -7.70
N ASP A 596 22.78 2.02 -7.37
CA ASP A 596 23.28 2.45 -6.06
C ASP A 596 22.27 2.21 -4.94
N TYR A 597 21.01 2.56 -5.18
CA TYR A 597 19.91 2.27 -4.27
C TYR A 597 19.82 0.75 -4.00
N LEU A 598 19.89 -0.05 -5.06
CA LEU A 598 19.87 -1.51 -4.91
C LEU A 598 21.10 -2.05 -4.16
N ARG A 599 22.30 -1.52 -4.45
CA ARG A 599 23.54 -1.92 -3.76
C ARG A 599 23.51 -1.58 -2.27
N GLY A 600 23.01 -0.40 -1.92
CA GLY A 600 22.92 0.07 -0.53
C GLY A 600 21.92 -0.69 0.34
N HIS A 601 20.90 -1.32 -0.28
CA HIS A 601 19.81 -1.98 0.44
C HIS A 601 19.61 -3.46 0.09
N ARG A 602 20.57 -4.06 -0.61
CA ARG A 602 20.53 -5.45 -1.08
C ARG A 602 20.24 -6.43 0.06
N GLY A 603 19.26 -7.31 -0.14
CA GLY A 603 18.86 -8.34 0.82
C GLY A 603 18.09 -7.80 2.03
N GLY A 604 17.79 -6.50 2.05
CA GLY A 604 17.13 -5.83 3.16
C GLY A 604 15.81 -5.17 2.77
N GLN A 605 15.32 -4.35 3.70
CA GLN A 605 14.14 -3.52 3.49
C GLN A 605 14.52 -2.05 3.35
N ALA A 606 13.92 -1.36 2.38
CA ALA A 606 14.10 0.07 2.20
C ALA A 606 12.78 0.74 1.84
N GLY A 607 12.63 1.99 2.26
CA GLY A 607 11.44 2.79 2.05
C GLY A 607 11.68 3.99 1.15
N SER A 608 10.64 4.79 1.00
CA SER A 608 10.64 5.99 0.16
C SER A 608 11.71 6.99 0.57
N VAL A 609 11.94 7.18 1.88
CA VAL A 609 12.98 8.09 2.40
C VAL A 609 14.38 7.64 1.97
N ASP A 610 14.65 6.34 1.96
CA ASP A 610 15.93 5.78 1.54
C ASP A 610 16.18 6.05 0.04
N PHE A 611 15.14 5.85 -0.79
CA PHE A 611 15.19 6.16 -2.22
C PHE A 611 15.39 7.66 -2.49
N ILE A 612 14.68 8.53 -1.76
CA ILE A 612 14.83 9.98 -1.87
C ILE A 612 16.26 10.40 -1.51
N ASN A 613 16.84 9.79 -0.47
CA ASN A 613 18.23 10.05 -0.08
C ASN A 613 19.23 9.64 -1.16
N ALA A 614 19.03 8.49 -1.81
CA ALA A 614 19.83 8.11 -2.97
C ALA A 614 19.66 9.12 -4.12
N ALA A 615 18.42 9.54 -4.41
CA ALA A 615 18.13 10.51 -5.46
C ALA A 615 18.73 11.90 -5.22
N ARG A 616 18.86 12.33 -3.95
CA ARG A 616 19.51 13.59 -3.59
C ARG A 616 20.96 13.68 -4.07
N HIS A 617 21.67 12.54 -4.17
CA HIS A 617 23.05 12.52 -4.68
C HIS A 617 23.12 12.93 -6.15
N TYR A 618 22.11 12.56 -6.94
CA TYR A 618 22.07 12.76 -8.39
C TYR A 618 21.36 14.07 -8.79
N LEU A 619 20.26 14.38 -8.12
CA LEU A 619 19.41 15.54 -8.44
C LEU A 619 19.80 16.81 -7.64
N GLY A 620 20.54 16.64 -6.55
CA GLY A 620 20.84 17.69 -5.58
C GLY A 620 19.68 17.96 -4.61
N PRO A 621 19.97 18.41 -3.38
CA PRO A 621 18.96 18.53 -2.31
C PRO A 621 17.86 19.55 -2.60
N ARG A 622 18.18 20.63 -3.33
CA ARG A 622 17.24 21.71 -3.65
C ARG A 622 16.13 21.29 -4.61
N ARG A 623 16.42 20.33 -5.51
CA ARG A 623 15.45 19.83 -6.50
C ARG A 623 14.78 18.54 -6.06
N ALA A 624 15.52 17.65 -5.39
CA ALA A 624 14.99 16.37 -4.94
C ALA A 624 13.80 16.53 -3.99
N GLN A 625 13.90 17.39 -2.98
CA GLN A 625 12.84 17.52 -1.98
C GLN A 625 11.51 18.02 -2.58
N PRO A 626 11.46 19.18 -3.31
CA PRO A 626 10.23 19.63 -3.96
C PRO A 626 9.66 18.61 -4.95
N PHE A 627 10.52 17.92 -5.71
CA PHE A 627 10.09 16.90 -6.66
C PHE A 627 9.27 15.80 -5.98
N PHE A 628 9.81 15.18 -4.92
CA PHE A 628 9.10 14.10 -4.24
C PHE A 628 7.92 14.61 -3.41
N ASP A 629 8.00 15.81 -2.82
CA ASP A 629 6.88 16.42 -2.11
C ASP A 629 5.67 16.61 -3.02
N GLN A 630 5.88 17.00 -4.27
CA GLN A 630 4.80 17.20 -5.24
C GLN A 630 4.30 15.89 -5.86
N TRP A 631 5.21 15.01 -6.30
CA TRP A 631 4.84 13.88 -7.15
C TRP A 631 4.59 12.58 -6.38
N LEU A 632 5.30 12.36 -5.27
CA LEU A 632 5.16 11.17 -4.42
C LEU A 632 4.21 11.41 -3.24
N TYR A 633 4.44 12.49 -2.48
CA TYR A 633 3.63 12.85 -1.31
C TYR A 633 2.44 13.74 -1.66
N GLY A 634 2.49 14.42 -2.81
CA GLY A 634 1.42 15.23 -3.36
C GLY A 634 0.55 14.47 -4.35
N TRP A 635 -0.64 15.02 -4.60
CA TRP A 635 -1.65 14.41 -5.46
C TRP A 635 -2.09 15.29 -6.63
N LYS A 636 -1.87 16.61 -6.56
CA LYS A 636 -2.28 17.56 -7.60
C LYS A 636 -1.50 17.37 -8.89
N ILE A 637 -2.15 17.62 -10.01
CA ILE A 637 -1.58 17.53 -11.36
C ILE A 637 -1.88 18.85 -12.10
N PRO A 638 -0.88 19.56 -12.63
CA PRO A 638 -1.07 20.88 -13.22
C PRO A 638 -1.78 20.84 -14.58
N ASP A 639 -2.52 21.90 -14.89
CA ASP A 639 -2.72 22.34 -16.28
C ASP A 639 -1.60 23.30 -16.65
N ILE A 640 -1.11 23.20 -17.88
CA ILE A 640 0.01 24.01 -18.38
C ILE A 640 -0.44 24.74 -19.65
N ALA A 641 -0.40 26.07 -19.61
CA ALA A 641 -0.51 26.91 -20.81
C ALA A 641 0.86 27.49 -21.15
N CYS A 642 1.28 27.36 -22.40
CA CYS A 642 2.53 27.87 -22.93
C CYS A 642 2.27 28.86 -24.05
N GLN A 643 2.95 30.01 -24.00
CA GLN A 643 3.06 30.92 -25.14
C GLN A 643 4.54 31.07 -25.49
N TYR A 644 4.83 31.18 -26.78
CA TYR A 644 6.18 31.53 -27.22
C TYR A 644 6.15 32.59 -28.32
N ARG A 645 7.20 33.39 -28.36
CA ARG A 645 7.44 34.44 -29.35
C ARG A 645 8.89 34.39 -29.82
N ILE A 646 9.11 34.65 -31.10
CA ILE A 646 10.47 34.81 -31.64
C ILE A 646 10.79 36.31 -31.66
N THR A 647 11.79 36.72 -30.91
CA THR A 647 12.34 38.08 -30.89
C THR A 647 13.72 38.10 -31.56
N SER A 648 14.40 39.24 -31.52
CA SER A 648 15.80 39.36 -31.93
C SER A 648 16.64 39.86 -30.78
N ASP A 649 17.88 39.40 -30.68
CA ASP A 649 18.88 39.97 -29.78
C ASP A 649 19.40 41.32 -30.30
N ASP A 650 20.29 41.97 -29.54
CA ASP A 650 20.90 43.26 -29.90
C ASP A 650 21.68 43.23 -31.24
N ARG A 651 21.96 42.04 -31.79
CA ARG A 651 22.66 41.81 -33.06
C ARG A 651 21.72 41.32 -34.17
N GLY A 652 20.40 41.36 -33.96
CA GLY A 652 19.39 40.93 -34.92
C GLY A 652 19.22 39.42 -35.07
N ARG A 653 19.83 38.61 -34.19
CA ARG A 653 19.75 37.14 -34.25
C ARG A 653 18.47 36.65 -33.57
N PRO A 654 17.75 35.66 -34.12
CA PRO A 654 16.53 35.14 -33.53
C PRO A 654 16.73 34.64 -32.10
N MET A 655 15.86 35.07 -31.19
CA MET A 655 15.75 34.57 -29.81
C MET A 655 14.34 34.03 -29.61
N LEU A 656 14.22 32.94 -28.85
CA LEU A 656 12.93 32.39 -28.47
C LEU A 656 12.62 32.82 -27.03
N SER A 657 11.49 33.46 -26.79
CA SER A 657 11.00 33.75 -25.44
C SER A 657 9.75 32.93 -25.16
N LEU A 658 9.79 32.10 -24.12
CA LEU A 658 8.67 31.25 -23.69
C LEU A 658 8.09 31.70 -22.35
N SER A 659 6.76 31.66 -22.22
CA SER A 659 6.05 31.91 -20.97
C SER A 659 5.16 30.73 -20.62
N PHE A 660 5.05 30.45 -19.32
CA PHE A 660 4.30 29.30 -18.81
C PHE A 660 3.38 29.73 -17.66
N ASP A 661 2.13 29.25 -17.71
CA ASP A 661 1.13 29.44 -16.67
C ASP A 661 0.68 28.07 -16.16
N LEU A 662 1.04 27.76 -14.90
CA LEU A 662 0.64 26.53 -14.22
C LEU A 662 -0.60 26.82 -13.37
N SER A 663 -1.67 26.04 -13.58
CA SER A 663 -2.92 26.16 -12.82
C SER A 663 -3.40 24.80 -12.29
N GLY A 664 -4.32 24.84 -11.32
CA GLY A 664 -4.79 23.63 -10.62
C GLY A 664 -3.80 23.05 -9.59
N VAL A 665 -2.73 23.79 -9.30
CA VAL A 665 -1.66 23.46 -8.34
C VAL A 665 -1.35 24.67 -7.45
N ASP A 666 -0.52 24.46 -6.43
CA ASP A 666 -0.10 25.52 -5.51
C ASP A 666 0.89 26.49 -6.17
N ALA A 667 0.98 27.73 -5.67
CA ALA A 667 1.75 28.80 -6.30
C ALA A 667 3.26 28.50 -6.44
N GLY A 668 3.80 27.66 -5.57
CA GLY A 668 5.19 27.20 -5.61
C GLY A 668 5.39 25.86 -6.33
N PHE A 669 4.41 25.37 -7.09
CA PHE A 669 4.54 24.11 -7.79
C PHE A 669 5.54 24.24 -8.94
N GLU A 670 6.52 23.33 -8.97
CA GLU A 670 7.59 23.29 -9.97
C GLU A 670 7.47 22.05 -10.86
N THR A 671 7.64 22.18 -12.18
CA THR A 671 7.74 21.01 -13.07
C THR A 671 8.80 21.24 -14.13
N PRO A 672 9.59 20.22 -14.52
CA PRO A 672 10.42 20.31 -15.70
C PRO A 672 9.54 20.53 -16.93
N ILE A 673 9.96 21.44 -17.81
CA ILE A 673 9.33 21.65 -19.11
C ILE A 673 10.36 21.35 -20.20
N PRO A 674 10.26 20.19 -20.89
CA PRO A 674 11.08 19.91 -22.06
C PRO A 674 10.66 20.76 -23.25
N VAL A 675 11.64 21.36 -23.92
CA VAL A 675 11.42 22.15 -25.14
C VAL A 675 12.39 21.68 -26.20
N GLN A 676 11.91 21.37 -27.39
CA GLN A 676 12.75 21.09 -28.55
C GLN A 676 12.58 22.18 -29.60
N VAL A 677 13.69 22.75 -30.03
CA VAL A 677 13.76 23.74 -31.11
C VAL A 677 14.35 23.05 -32.34
N GLU A 678 13.57 23.02 -33.43
CA GLU A 678 14.05 22.61 -34.74
C GLU A 678 14.49 23.87 -35.50
N LEU A 679 15.75 23.89 -35.94
CA LEU A 679 16.34 24.99 -36.69
C LEU A 679 16.09 24.84 -38.20
N ALA A 680 16.28 25.92 -38.96
CA ALA A 680 16.02 25.91 -40.41
C ALA A 680 16.92 24.94 -41.19
N ASP A 681 18.12 24.65 -40.68
CA ASP A 681 19.05 23.65 -41.25
C ASP A 681 18.70 22.20 -40.88
N GLY A 682 17.65 21.98 -40.09
CA GLY A 682 17.21 20.68 -39.61
C GLY A 682 17.83 20.23 -38.29
N THR A 683 18.79 20.99 -37.73
CA THR A 683 19.35 20.75 -36.41
C THR A 683 18.25 20.81 -35.35
N ARG A 684 18.32 19.93 -34.34
CA ARG A 684 17.39 19.92 -33.20
C ARG A 684 18.16 20.14 -31.91
N GLU A 685 17.74 21.14 -31.15
CA GLU A 685 18.25 21.44 -29.82
C GLU A 685 17.16 21.20 -28.78
N SER A 686 17.49 20.45 -27.71
CA SER A 686 16.56 20.13 -26.63
C SER A 686 16.98 20.83 -25.34
N PHE A 687 16.03 21.46 -24.67
CA PHE A 687 16.21 22.25 -23.46
C PHE A 687 15.30 21.73 -22.34
N ARG A 688 15.72 21.96 -21.10
CA ARG A 688 14.94 21.72 -19.89
C ARG A 688 14.73 23.03 -19.15
N LEU A 689 13.50 23.49 -19.07
CA LEU A 689 13.12 24.73 -18.37
C LEU A 689 12.48 24.41 -17.02
N ASP A 690 12.61 25.34 -16.06
CA ASP A 690 11.89 25.31 -14.78
C ASP A 690 10.52 25.97 -14.96
N GLY A 691 9.43 25.19 -14.92
CA GLY A 691 8.07 25.74 -14.84
C GLY A 691 7.69 25.99 -13.39
N ILE A 692 7.77 27.23 -12.91
CA ILE A 692 7.40 27.62 -11.53
C ILE A 692 6.22 28.58 -11.60
N GLY A 693 5.06 28.21 -11.05
CA GLY A 693 3.90 29.11 -10.97
C GLY A 693 3.56 29.80 -12.30
N ARG A 694 3.72 31.13 -12.35
CA ARG A 694 3.51 31.96 -13.55
C ARG A 694 4.80 32.71 -13.91
N ILE A 695 5.64 32.14 -14.78
CA ILE A 695 6.85 32.81 -15.26
C ILE A 695 6.56 33.49 -16.59
N ASN A 696 6.94 34.77 -16.68
CA ASN A 696 6.59 35.62 -17.80
C ASN A 696 7.50 35.44 -19.03
N GLU A 697 8.81 35.14 -18.90
CA GLU A 697 9.71 34.95 -20.08
C GLU A 697 10.98 34.11 -19.76
N HIS A 698 11.21 33.03 -20.52
CA HIS A 698 12.46 32.26 -20.59
C HIS A 698 13.13 32.50 -21.96
N PRO A 699 14.23 33.27 -22.02
CA PRO A 699 14.96 33.47 -23.26
C PRO A 699 15.83 32.24 -23.60
N LEU A 700 15.72 31.75 -24.84
CA LEU A 700 16.54 30.70 -25.44
C LEU A 700 17.18 31.19 -26.74
N GLY A 701 18.39 30.69 -27.04
CA GLY A 701 19.19 31.10 -28.18
C GLY A 701 20.35 32.02 -27.80
N PRO A 702 20.88 32.83 -28.73
CA PRO A 702 20.37 33.08 -30.08
C PRO A 702 20.45 31.85 -31.00
N PHE A 703 19.61 31.80 -32.01
CA PHE A 703 19.57 30.74 -33.03
C PHE A 703 19.93 31.31 -34.41
N PRO A 704 21.22 31.45 -34.76
CA PRO A 704 21.68 32.10 -36.00
C PRO A 704 21.10 31.47 -37.28
N GLN A 705 20.83 30.17 -37.24
CA GLN A 705 20.27 29.40 -38.35
C GLN A 705 18.77 29.65 -38.55
N GLY A 706 18.11 30.34 -37.61
CA GLY A 706 16.67 30.56 -37.61
C GLY A 706 15.89 29.41 -36.99
N VAL A 707 14.77 29.74 -36.34
CA VAL A 707 13.86 28.77 -35.70
C VAL A 707 12.80 28.35 -36.72
N LYS A 708 12.72 27.04 -36.99
CA LYS A 708 11.73 26.44 -37.90
C LYS A 708 10.50 25.95 -37.15
N ALA A 709 10.69 25.31 -36.00
CA ALA A 709 9.58 24.83 -35.16
C ALA A 709 9.98 24.76 -33.68
N VAL A 710 9.00 24.95 -32.80
CA VAL A 710 9.14 24.78 -31.35
C VAL A 710 8.15 23.71 -30.91
N ARG A 711 8.64 22.68 -30.24
CA ARG A 711 7.82 21.60 -29.65
C ARG A 711 7.95 21.63 -28.14
N ILE A 712 6.83 21.68 -27.45
CA ILE A 712 6.77 21.56 -25.99
C ILE A 712 6.47 20.10 -25.66
N ASP A 713 7.30 19.52 -24.80
CA ASP A 713 7.19 18.15 -24.33
C ASP A 713 7.08 17.07 -25.43
N PRO A 714 7.98 17.05 -26.42
CA PRO A 714 7.91 16.12 -27.55
C PRO A 714 7.99 14.65 -27.13
N ASP A 715 8.60 14.37 -25.97
CA ASP A 715 8.87 13.03 -25.45
C ASP A 715 7.90 12.60 -24.32
N ARG A 716 6.81 13.35 -24.09
CA ARG A 716 5.76 13.06 -23.09
C ARG A 716 6.29 12.92 -21.66
N ILE A 717 7.19 13.81 -21.26
CA ILE A 717 7.79 13.85 -19.94
C ILE A 717 6.85 14.48 -18.92
N MET A 718 6.05 15.47 -19.30
CA MET A 718 5.27 16.23 -18.31
C MET A 718 4.00 15.48 -17.92
N LEU A 719 3.81 15.23 -16.62
CA LEU A 719 2.53 14.74 -16.11
C LEU A 719 1.58 15.92 -15.92
N THR A 720 0.70 16.13 -16.90
CA THR A 720 -0.25 17.25 -16.91
C THR A 720 -1.68 16.80 -17.24
N ARG A 721 -2.68 17.50 -16.69
CA ARG A 721 -4.09 17.28 -17.07
C ARG A 721 -4.35 17.82 -18.47
N LYS A 722 -3.90 19.04 -18.75
CA LYS A 722 -4.05 19.72 -20.04
C LYS A 722 -2.77 20.48 -20.40
N LEU A 723 -2.34 20.35 -21.66
CA LEU A 723 -1.26 21.14 -22.25
C LEU A 723 -1.82 21.96 -23.40
N GLU A 724 -1.72 23.28 -23.32
CA GLU A 724 -2.02 24.20 -24.41
C GLU A 724 -0.75 24.94 -24.81
N ALA A 725 -0.38 24.92 -26.09
CA ALA A 725 0.78 25.64 -26.60
C ALA A 725 0.37 26.50 -27.81
N VAL A 726 0.58 27.82 -27.71
CA VAL A 726 0.23 28.79 -28.76
C VAL A 726 1.48 29.57 -29.17
N GLY A 727 1.84 29.48 -30.46
CA GLY A 727 2.90 30.30 -31.04
C GLY A 727 2.38 31.67 -31.48
N ARG A 728 3.17 32.73 -31.25
CA ARG A 728 2.91 34.09 -31.72
C ARG A 728 4.06 34.67 -32.51
#